data_AF-A0A543FK74-F1
#
_entry.id   AF-A0A543FK74-F1
#
_cell.length_a   1.000
_cell.length_b   1.000
_cell.length_c   1.000
_cell.angle_alpha   90.00
_cell.angle_beta   90.00
_cell.angle_gamma   90.00
#
_symmetry.space_group_name_H-M   'P 1'
#
loop_
_entity.id
_entity.type
_entity.pdbx_description
1 polymer ?
#
loop_
_entity_poly.entity_id
_entity_poly.type
_entity_poly.pdbx_seq_one_letter_code
_entity_poly.pdbx_strand_id
1 'polypeptide(L)'
;MTTARGRGILAVVTAIVLLALGAGVAFAVGDALGIRTESAEQMQPAPAAAVIATPAVAPPELAAVDVPDTERAGVAMDELRDAIAGAPEELRQAPRPSLSLTVVDAPEGDDDAYVLDGDAEALTVTATAEAGTTRAIYDLAAQVRAAKPLTDLLGAHEASRLPLRMTDLGAVGVAPDPAEWESGTDYSHASKAFADVFLADAPYIDEDALADAYDDYDVFLRHSLANGFNAIAFPGFVEFVTFDDAPGGPVYAEGDAHRAKALALREAFAPFWERADELGVKVFLRTDMLALTGPLEQHLQDTFGSLDAENPGLWDVYTAGLDELYDAVPALDGVLIRIGEAGTVYDVDGWDYYSALKVTTVDAVRAMLDAFTAQAEASDREVIFRTWSVGVGAVGDMHTSSDSYDEVLNGIDSPALIVSTKYTLGDFYTWLPLNDTLEQGSQRRIVEFQSRREFENFGAFANDLGAEYQWALQQLLAANDRIEGVWVWTQDGGPWRAGPMTLYLKAGFWQLYELNTQVAASLARDPAADVSVVTEDWAREWFSDDPATVDAIVSAMGRSRDAIAHGLYIAPFAQQRVFAIGLEPPPMMWIFEWDILTGDSAVLDVMYSIVRDADGGIDAAIADGEDAVRTAQAMRDEVAGTDAATWRTPEIRDAFVGALDYEVDTLRLLSSYRSLILHQGEWHDTLSPDARAEWDADRATFEKLAAAHLEAYDGDIDHPALNLTAAQLGIQRSERDDTMAWLARVLLVLALAWVVIGMLAARTRLVRRPGAAAARATWIASTRPWRARESTLGMLELDRWLLLIIPAALLVATRAVQTSFLSWTHVAVVIGTWVVFALVLRLFVRRRSPWPVIAAVGGVVVLRCILTLFALSFTGPGGYWYAFWTEPALRTAYIAVAFALFVWVFVAAGWALSAQVGARRATGYVLAAVGAGLLVPSAIVGAIGLEAALTVWNDEMGLLPWGLARILGITTYLDIPAETPWFAASFALVLLIAGVLLALPWGRQRAAASTRS
;
A
#
# COMPACT_ATOMS: atom_id res chain seq x y z
N MET A 1 -45.25 -30.46 35.35
CA MET A 1 -44.83 -29.04 35.50
C MET A 1 -45.88 -28.15 34.83
N THR A 2 -46.31 -27.05 35.45
CA THR A 2 -47.26 -26.11 34.81
C THR A 2 -46.68 -25.60 33.50
N THR A 3 -47.50 -25.48 32.45
CA THR A 3 -47.09 -25.06 31.09
C THR A 3 -46.31 -23.74 31.06
N ALA A 4 -46.55 -22.86 32.03
CA ALA A 4 -45.80 -21.61 32.23
C ALA A 4 -44.36 -21.82 32.75
N ARG A 5 -44.13 -22.78 33.67
CA ARG A 5 -42.80 -23.11 34.21
C ARG A 5 -41.92 -23.76 33.14
N GLY A 6 -42.51 -24.62 32.30
CA GLY A 6 -41.80 -25.23 31.16
C GLY A 6 -41.36 -24.22 30.10
N ARG A 7 -42.21 -23.26 29.74
CA ARG A 7 -41.84 -22.17 28.80
C ARG A 7 -40.79 -21.21 29.37
N GLY A 8 -40.81 -20.96 30.68
CA GLY A 8 -39.78 -20.18 31.36
C GLY A 8 -38.40 -20.85 31.30
N ILE A 9 -38.34 -22.16 31.57
CA ILE A 9 -37.09 -22.94 31.44
C ILE A 9 -36.59 -22.92 30.00
N LEU A 10 -37.48 -23.14 29.02
CA LEU A 10 -37.11 -23.10 27.60
C LEU A 10 -36.52 -21.74 27.21
N ALA A 11 -37.09 -20.62 27.68
CA ALA A 11 -36.57 -19.28 27.41
C ALA A 11 -35.17 -19.06 27.98
N VAL A 12 -34.90 -19.54 29.19
CA VAL A 12 -33.56 -19.48 29.81
C VAL A 12 -32.57 -20.33 29.02
N VAL A 13 -32.94 -21.56 28.67
CA VAL A 13 -32.09 -22.44 27.85
C VAL A 13 -31.80 -21.81 26.49
N THR A 14 -32.82 -21.25 25.82
CA THR A 14 -32.62 -20.54 24.55
C THR A 14 -31.70 -19.34 24.71
N ALA A 15 -31.85 -18.53 25.76
CA ALA A 15 -30.96 -17.39 26.00
C ALA A 15 -29.50 -17.83 26.22
N ILE A 16 -29.27 -18.91 26.98
CA ILE A 16 -27.92 -19.48 27.17
C ILE A 16 -27.34 -19.96 25.83
N VAL A 17 -28.13 -20.68 25.03
CA VAL A 17 -27.69 -21.14 23.69
C VAL A 17 -27.36 -19.96 22.78
N LEU A 18 -28.19 -18.91 22.78
CA LEU A 18 -27.95 -17.72 21.95
C LEU A 18 -26.70 -16.95 22.40
N LEU A 19 -26.43 -16.87 23.70
CA LEU A 19 -25.19 -16.29 24.22
C LEU A 19 -23.97 -17.14 23.86
N ALA A 20 -24.07 -18.47 23.95
CA ALA A 20 -23.00 -19.38 23.53
C ALA A 20 -22.71 -19.27 22.01
N LEU A 21 -23.74 -19.19 21.18
CA LEU A 21 -23.60 -18.94 19.74
C LEU A 21 -22.99 -17.55 19.48
N GLY A 22 -23.42 -16.53 20.23
CA GLY A 22 -22.85 -15.19 20.15
C GLY A 22 -21.38 -15.14 20.54
N ALA A 23 -20.97 -15.91 21.55
CA ALA A 23 -19.56 -16.06 21.93
C ALA A 23 -18.77 -16.79 20.82
N GLY A 24 -19.35 -17.79 20.17
CA GLY A 24 -18.74 -18.43 19.00
C GLY A 24 -18.55 -17.47 17.82
N VAL A 25 -19.54 -16.61 17.54
CA VAL A 25 -19.41 -15.54 16.52
C VAL A 25 -18.34 -14.54 16.93
N ALA A 26 -18.31 -14.13 18.20
CA ALA A 26 -17.29 -13.23 18.71
C ALA A 26 -15.87 -13.80 18.58
N PHE A 27 -15.70 -15.08 18.84
CA PHE A 27 -14.44 -15.79 18.62
C PHE A 27 -14.05 -15.77 17.14
N ALA A 28 -14.97 -16.10 16.23
CA ALA A 28 -14.72 -16.06 14.79
C ALA A 28 -14.38 -14.65 14.29
N VAL A 29 -15.01 -13.59 14.84
CA VAL A 29 -14.65 -12.20 14.53
C VAL A 29 -13.25 -11.87 15.06
N GLY A 30 -12.91 -12.28 16.28
CA GLY A 30 -11.58 -12.06 16.84
C GLY A 30 -10.48 -12.75 16.04
N ASP A 31 -10.74 -13.99 15.62
CA ASP A 31 -9.86 -14.79 14.76
C ASP A 31 -9.69 -14.15 13.39
N ALA A 32 -10.79 -13.73 12.74
CA ALA A 32 -10.75 -13.05 11.45
C ALA A 32 -10.05 -11.68 11.49
N LEU A 33 -10.17 -10.95 12.60
CA LEU A 33 -9.42 -9.70 12.79
C LEU A 33 -7.92 -9.95 12.95
N GLY A 34 -7.52 -11.08 13.53
CA GLY A 34 -6.13 -11.53 13.57
C GLY A 34 -5.13 -10.55 14.20
N ILE A 35 -5.59 -9.55 14.97
CA ILE A 35 -4.74 -8.48 15.50
C ILE A 35 -3.69 -9.05 16.44
N ARG A 36 -2.42 -9.00 16.03
CA ARG A 36 -1.26 -9.38 16.82
C ARG A 36 -0.06 -8.51 16.46
N THR A 37 0.90 -8.44 17.37
CA THR A 37 2.17 -7.74 17.17
C THR A 37 3.33 -8.64 17.52
N GLU A 38 4.44 -8.45 16.81
CA GLU A 38 5.72 -9.10 17.06
C GLU A 38 6.82 -8.04 16.96
N SER A 39 7.88 -8.13 17.76
CA SER A 39 9.00 -7.21 17.63
C SER A 39 9.64 -7.36 16.25
N ALA A 40 9.81 -6.25 15.54
CA ALA A 40 10.59 -6.20 14.30
C ALA A 40 12.08 -6.13 14.63
N GLU A 41 12.89 -7.00 14.02
CA GLU A 41 14.35 -6.93 14.14
C GLU A 41 14.86 -5.74 13.33
N GLN A 42 15.34 -4.70 14.02
CA GLN A 42 15.80 -3.47 13.39
C GLN A 42 17.21 -3.62 12.85
N MET A 43 17.46 -3.03 11.68
CA MET A 43 18.82 -2.86 11.16
C MET A 43 19.65 -2.01 12.14
N GLN A 44 20.96 -2.27 12.21
CA GLN A 44 21.86 -1.60 13.14
C GLN A 44 23.08 -1.02 12.41
N PRO A 45 22.87 -0.08 11.48
CA PRO A 45 23.97 0.57 10.80
C PRO A 45 24.83 1.34 11.81
N ALA A 46 26.16 1.30 11.61
CA ALA A 46 27.04 2.18 12.34
C ALA A 46 26.85 3.61 11.81
N PRO A 47 26.86 4.64 12.68
CA PRO A 47 26.84 6.02 12.20
C PRO A 47 28.02 6.26 11.26
N ALA A 48 27.74 6.93 10.14
CA ALA A 48 28.78 7.33 9.20
C ALA A 48 29.83 8.21 9.90
N ALA A 49 31.11 8.01 9.58
CA ALA A 49 32.17 8.79 10.19
C ALA A 49 32.10 10.25 9.71
N ALA A 50 32.35 11.21 10.60
CA ALA A 50 32.46 12.61 10.15
C ALA A 50 33.69 12.76 9.25
N VAL A 51 33.49 13.23 8.03
CA VAL A 51 34.55 13.63 7.10
C VAL A 51 34.66 15.15 7.13
N ILE A 52 35.90 15.65 7.00
CA ILE A 52 36.17 17.08 6.86
C ILE A 52 36.61 17.28 5.42
N ALA A 53 35.84 18.08 4.70
CA ALA A 53 36.07 18.43 3.32
C ALA A 53 37.47 19.06 3.16
N THR A 54 38.24 18.52 2.21
CA THR A 54 39.57 19.05 1.88
C THR A 54 39.49 20.22 0.89
N PRO A 55 40.52 21.06 0.74
CA PRO A 55 40.52 22.09 -0.30
C PRO A 55 40.40 21.49 -1.70
N ALA A 56 39.51 22.04 -2.52
CA ALA A 56 39.32 21.62 -3.90
C ALA A 56 40.60 21.73 -4.74
N VAL A 57 40.82 20.74 -5.60
CA VAL A 57 41.97 20.62 -6.49
C VAL A 57 41.59 21.00 -7.91
N ALA A 58 42.46 21.77 -8.57
CA ALA A 58 42.25 22.15 -9.96
C ALA A 58 42.30 20.92 -10.90
N PRO A 59 41.39 20.81 -11.87
CA PRO A 59 41.42 19.72 -12.84
C PRO A 59 42.69 19.83 -13.71
N PRO A 60 43.23 18.71 -14.22
CA PRO A 60 44.39 18.73 -15.11
C PRO A 60 44.07 19.36 -16.48
N GLU A 61 45.12 19.75 -17.22
CA GLU A 61 45.02 20.03 -18.65
C GLU A 61 45.50 18.81 -19.46
N LEU A 62 44.63 18.22 -20.27
CA LEU A 62 44.99 17.07 -21.11
C LEU A 62 45.97 17.51 -22.23
N ALA A 63 47.24 17.13 -22.09
CA ALA A 63 48.31 17.47 -23.04
C ALA A 63 48.45 16.44 -24.16
N ALA A 64 48.34 15.16 -23.80
CA ALA A 64 48.41 14.02 -24.71
C ALA A 64 47.51 12.91 -24.19
N VAL A 65 46.74 12.30 -25.08
CA VAL A 65 45.86 11.17 -24.76
C VAL A 65 46.12 10.09 -25.79
N ASP A 66 46.54 8.92 -25.32
CA ASP A 66 46.74 7.70 -26.11
C ASP A 66 45.84 6.63 -25.49
N VAL A 67 44.66 6.44 -26.09
CA VAL A 67 43.60 5.55 -25.62
C VAL A 67 43.14 4.64 -26.77
N PRO A 68 42.62 3.44 -26.47
CA PRO A 68 42.02 2.57 -27.49
C PRO A 68 40.93 3.29 -28.29
N ASP A 69 40.87 3.01 -29.59
CA ASP A 69 39.88 3.55 -30.53
C ASP A 69 38.63 2.66 -30.55
N THR A 70 37.97 2.55 -29.39
CA THR A 70 36.69 1.84 -29.21
C THR A 70 35.61 2.81 -28.75
N GLU A 71 34.34 2.50 -29.03
CA GLU A 71 33.23 3.36 -28.62
C GLU A 71 33.15 3.48 -27.09
N ARG A 72 33.34 2.38 -26.36
CA ARG A 72 33.32 2.37 -24.88
C ARG A 72 34.40 3.29 -24.29
N ALA A 73 35.63 3.22 -24.81
CA ALA A 73 36.72 4.10 -24.39
C ALA A 73 36.47 5.55 -24.81
N GLY A 74 35.88 5.77 -25.98
CA GLY A 74 35.47 7.09 -26.47
C GLY A 74 34.48 7.78 -25.54
N VAL A 75 33.39 7.11 -25.19
CA VAL A 75 32.36 7.62 -24.27
C VAL A 75 32.94 7.90 -22.88
N ALA A 76 33.76 6.99 -22.34
CA ALA A 76 34.42 7.23 -21.06
C ALA A 76 35.36 8.45 -21.10
N MET A 77 36.06 8.65 -22.22
CA MET A 77 36.92 9.82 -22.42
C MET A 77 36.14 11.12 -22.57
N ASP A 78 34.95 11.09 -23.16
CA ASP A 78 34.05 12.25 -23.21
C ASP A 78 33.61 12.64 -21.81
N GLU A 79 33.26 11.67 -20.96
CA GLU A 79 32.93 11.90 -19.55
C GLU A 79 34.10 12.56 -18.78
N LEU A 80 35.34 12.10 -18.98
CA LEU A 80 36.53 12.75 -18.38
C LEU A 80 36.73 14.19 -18.90
N ARG A 81 36.52 14.42 -20.20
CA ARG A 81 36.63 15.77 -20.79
C ARG A 81 35.55 16.70 -20.24
N ASP A 82 34.34 16.19 -20.09
CA ASP A 82 33.20 16.93 -19.56
C ASP A 82 33.38 17.25 -18.08
N ALA A 83 33.92 16.33 -17.28
CA ALA A 83 34.32 16.59 -15.90
C ALA A 83 35.36 17.72 -15.81
N ILE A 84 36.39 17.70 -16.66
CA ILE A 84 37.42 18.75 -16.72
C ILE A 84 36.82 20.08 -17.16
N ALA A 85 35.93 20.08 -18.16
CA ALA A 85 35.31 21.29 -18.70
C ALA A 85 34.28 21.90 -17.73
N GLY A 86 33.55 21.07 -17.00
CA GLY A 86 32.51 21.43 -16.04
C GLY A 86 33.04 22.02 -14.73
N ALA A 87 34.33 21.85 -14.44
CA ALA A 87 34.96 22.46 -13.28
C ALA A 87 34.84 24.02 -13.31
N PRO A 88 34.72 24.67 -12.13
CA PRO A 88 34.66 26.13 -12.03
C PRO A 88 35.81 26.83 -12.77
N GLU A 89 35.52 27.98 -13.36
CA GLU A 89 36.50 28.75 -14.14
C GLU A 89 37.72 29.12 -13.29
N GLU A 90 37.51 29.43 -12.00
CA GLU A 90 38.59 29.74 -11.06
C GLU A 90 39.54 28.57 -10.86
N LEU A 91 39.02 27.34 -10.75
CA LEU A 91 39.82 26.12 -10.65
C LEU A 91 40.52 25.81 -11.98
N ARG A 92 39.85 26.01 -13.12
CA ARG A 92 40.46 25.81 -14.44
C ARG A 92 41.58 26.83 -14.76
N GLN A 93 41.52 28.04 -14.21
CA GLN A 93 42.56 29.07 -14.37
C GLN A 93 43.70 28.97 -13.35
N ALA A 94 43.52 28.22 -12.27
CA ALA A 94 44.55 27.99 -11.27
C ALA A 94 45.74 27.20 -11.85
N PRO A 95 46.95 27.29 -11.25
CA PRO A 95 48.08 26.45 -11.66
C PRO A 95 47.71 24.97 -11.57
N ARG A 96 47.78 24.27 -12.71
CA ARG A 96 47.35 22.87 -12.87
C ARG A 96 48.37 22.06 -13.67
N PRO A 97 48.47 20.74 -13.42
CA PRO A 97 49.39 19.89 -14.17
C PRO A 97 48.93 19.68 -15.61
N SER A 98 49.89 19.52 -16.50
CA SER A 98 49.65 19.11 -17.88
C SER A 98 49.72 17.57 -17.92
N LEU A 99 48.58 16.90 -18.03
CA LEU A 99 48.46 15.45 -17.93
C LEU A 99 48.65 14.77 -19.29
N SER A 100 49.53 13.78 -19.36
CA SER A 100 49.60 12.79 -20.43
C SER A 100 48.97 11.49 -19.96
N LEU A 101 47.87 11.05 -20.59
CA LEU A 101 47.17 9.80 -20.25
C LEU A 101 47.46 8.73 -21.31
N THR A 102 47.98 7.59 -20.87
CA THR A 102 48.17 6.41 -21.72
C THR A 102 47.32 5.26 -21.19
N VAL A 103 46.51 4.65 -22.03
CA VAL A 103 45.69 3.50 -21.68
C VAL A 103 46.09 2.33 -22.57
N VAL A 104 46.60 1.27 -21.95
CA VAL A 104 47.09 0.09 -22.67
C VAL A 104 45.88 -0.69 -23.19
N ASP A 105 45.90 -0.97 -24.49
CA ASP A 105 44.87 -1.76 -25.18
C ASP A 105 44.68 -3.14 -24.53
N ALA A 106 43.42 -3.48 -24.25
CA ALA A 106 43.00 -4.69 -23.56
C ALA A 106 41.89 -5.38 -24.37
N PRO A 107 41.81 -6.72 -24.38
CA PRO A 107 40.77 -7.41 -25.13
C PRO A 107 39.38 -7.13 -24.54
N GLU A 108 38.35 -7.35 -25.36
CA GLU A 108 36.96 -7.34 -24.91
C GLU A 108 36.75 -8.33 -23.76
N GLY A 109 35.98 -7.91 -22.74
CA GLY A 109 35.64 -8.70 -21.58
C GLY A 109 35.14 -7.85 -20.40
N ASP A 110 34.54 -8.52 -19.42
CA ASP A 110 33.78 -7.88 -18.33
C ASP A 110 34.57 -7.70 -17.02
N ASP A 111 35.83 -8.15 -16.98
CA ASP A 111 36.71 -7.94 -15.82
C ASP A 111 37.09 -6.46 -15.72
N ASP A 112 36.56 -5.79 -14.70
CA ASP A 112 36.73 -4.36 -14.49
C ASP A 112 37.90 -4.01 -13.55
N ALA A 113 38.84 -4.94 -13.30
CA ALA A 113 40.08 -4.64 -12.59
C ALA A 113 41.07 -3.81 -13.44
N TYR A 114 41.83 -2.91 -12.80
CA TYR A 114 42.88 -2.14 -13.47
C TYR A 114 44.01 -1.74 -12.52
N VAL A 115 45.13 -1.31 -13.09
CA VAL A 115 46.24 -0.68 -12.36
C VAL A 115 46.50 0.70 -12.96
N LEU A 116 46.57 1.72 -12.09
CA LEU A 116 46.94 3.08 -12.45
C LEU A 116 48.34 3.39 -11.91
N ASP A 117 49.29 3.59 -12.81
CA ASP A 117 50.68 3.94 -12.50
C ASP A 117 51.02 5.37 -12.95
N GLY A 118 52.07 5.95 -12.36
CA GLY A 118 52.63 7.24 -12.79
C GLY A 118 52.59 8.33 -11.72
N ASP A 119 52.30 9.55 -12.14
CA ASP A 119 52.21 10.75 -11.30
C ASP A 119 51.21 11.78 -11.86
N ALA A 120 51.18 12.98 -11.29
CA ALA A 120 50.23 14.03 -11.67
C ALA A 120 50.41 14.57 -13.12
N GLU A 121 51.56 14.35 -13.77
CA GLU A 121 51.84 14.81 -15.13
C GLU A 121 51.74 13.69 -16.17
N ALA A 122 51.91 12.43 -15.75
CA ALA A 122 51.81 11.27 -16.63
C ALA A 122 51.16 10.07 -15.92
N LEU A 123 50.00 9.64 -16.41
CA LEU A 123 49.28 8.47 -15.90
C LEU A 123 49.24 7.36 -16.96
N THR A 124 49.39 6.11 -16.52
CA THR A 124 49.26 4.91 -17.36
C THR A 124 48.26 3.94 -16.76
N VAL A 125 47.23 3.58 -17.52
CA VAL A 125 46.24 2.55 -17.16
C VAL A 125 46.63 1.23 -17.82
N THR A 126 46.63 0.15 -17.04
CA THR A 126 46.74 -1.22 -17.54
C THR A 126 45.59 -2.06 -16.99
N ALA A 127 44.88 -2.76 -17.87
CA ALA A 127 43.77 -3.66 -17.52
C ALA A 127 43.90 -5.00 -18.25
N THR A 128 43.21 -6.02 -17.74
CA THR A 128 43.10 -7.36 -18.35
C THR A 128 41.99 -7.45 -19.40
N ALA A 129 40.99 -6.57 -19.31
CA ALA A 129 39.88 -6.44 -20.25
C ALA A 129 39.46 -4.98 -20.45
N GLU A 130 38.66 -4.73 -21.49
CA GLU A 130 38.16 -3.40 -21.85
C GLU A 130 37.28 -2.77 -20.75
N ALA A 131 36.52 -3.56 -19.99
CA ALA A 131 35.76 -3.07 -18.84
C ALA A 131 36.67 -2.39 -17.80
N GLY A 132 37.86 -2.94 -17.53
CA GLY A 132 38.83 -2.32 -16.61
C GLY A 132 39.45 -1.04 -17.16
N THR A 133 39.68 -0.99 -18.47
CA THR A 133 40.13 0.21 -19.18
C THR A 133 39.12 1.35 -19.03
N THR A 134 37.85 1.08 -19.32
CA THR A 134 36.78 2.08 -19.29
C THR A 134 36.46 2.52 -17.87
N ARG A 135 36.39 1.58 -16.91
CA ARG A 135 36.25 1.89 -15.48
C ARG A 135 37.34 2.85 -15.00
N ALA A 136 38.61 2.63 -15.35
CA ALA A 136 39.69 3.51 -14.94
C ALA A 136 39.47 4.96 -15.42
N ILE A 137 38.97 5.14 -16.65
CA ILE A 137 38.69 6.46 -17.19
C ILE A 137 37.49 7.11 -16.47
N TYR A 138 36.42 6.35 -16.19
CA TYR A 138 35.29 6.84 -15.39
C TYR A 138 35.70 7.21 -13.96
N ASP A 139 36.54 6.40 -13.31
CA ASP A 139 37.06 6.71 -11.96
C ASP A 139 37.91 7.99 -11.99
N LEU A 140 38.72 8.23 -13.03
CA LEU A 140 39.42 9.50 -13.24
C LEU A 140 38.45 10.67 -13.40
N ALA A 141 37.36 10.50 -14.15
CA ALA A 141 36.34 11.52 -14.35
C ALA A 141 35.63 11.86 -13.03
N ALA A 142 35.20 10.85 -12.28
CA ALA A 142 34.59 11.01 -10.96
C ALA A 142 35.52 11.74 -9.98
N GLN A 143 36.82 11.40 -9.97
CA GLN A 143 37.83 12.08 -9.14
C GLN A 143 37.99 13.57 -9.51
N VAL A 144 37.84 13.93 -10.79
CA VAL A 144 37.82 15.32 -11.25
C VAL A 144 36.54 16.03 -10.79
N ARG A 145 35.36 15.40 -10.90
CA ARG A 145 34.08 15.98 -10.43
C ARG A 145 34.07 16.21 -8.92
N ALA A 146 34.70 15.29 -8.18
CA ALA A 146 34.96 15.42 -6.76
C ALA A 146 36.07 16.44 -6.41
N ALA A 147 36.67 17.12 -7.40
CA ALA A 147 37.76 18.08 -7.21
C ALA A 147 38.90 17.55 -6.33
N LYS A 148 39.28 16.27 -6.50
CA LYS A 148 40.33 15.58 -5.74
C LYS A 148 41.57 15.31 -6.60
N PRO A 149 42.76 15.09 -5.98
CA PRO A 149 43.96 14.70 -6.73
C PRO A 149 43.76 13.38 -7.47
N LEU A 150 44.08 13.33 -8.77
CA LEU A 150 44.11 12.07 -9.53
C LEU A 150 45.13 11.06 -8.99
N THR A 151 46.17 11.54 -8.30
CA THR A 151 47.19 10.69 -7.69
C THR A 151 46.67 9.82 -6.55
N ASP A 152 45.50 10.14 -6.00
CA ASP A 152 44.87 9.33 -4.94
C ASP A 152 44.33 8.00 -5.49
N LEU A 153 44.16 7.89 -6.82
CA LEU A 153 43.79 6.66 -7.52
C LEU A 153 45.00 5.79 -7.90
N LEU A 154 46.24 6.19 -7.62
CA LEU A 154 47.42 5.40 -7.99
C LEU A 154 47.43 4.05 -7.25
N GLY A 155 47.72 2.98 -8.00
CA GLY A 155 47.79 1.62 -7.49
C GLY A 155 46.88 0.65 -8.23
N ALA A 156 46.73 -0.55 -7.66
CA ALA A 156 45.85 -1.58 -8.18
C ALA A 156 44.43 -1.40 -7.64
N HIS A 157 43.46 -1.48 -8.54
CA HIS A 157 42.03 -1.50 -8.26
C HIS A 157 41.49 -2.87 -8.61
N GLU A 158 41.04 -3.61 -7.59
CA GLU A 158 40.45 -4.94 -7.76
C GLU A 158 39.14 -4.86 -8.55
N ALA A 159 38.74 -5.98 -9.18
CA ALA A 159 37.45 -6.10 -9.83
C ALA A 159 36.31 -5.81 -8.83
N SER A 160 35.24 -5.19 -9.33
CA SER A 160 34.04 -4.89 -8.55
C SER A 160 33.51 -6.14 -7.85
N ARG A 161 33.18 -6.02 -6.57
CA ARG A 161 32.72 -7.13 -5.74
C ARG A 161 31.45 -7.79 -6.28
N LEU A 162 30.55 -6.98 -6.84
CA LEU A 162 29.30 -7.41 -7.46
C LEU A 162 29.32 -7.07 -8.95
N PRO A 163 29.47 -8.06 -9.84
CA PRO A 163 29.61 -7.84 -11.28
C PRO A 163 28.33 -7.35 -11.97
N LEU A 164 27.14 -7.68 -11.49
CA LEU A 164 25.88 -7.21 -12.08
C LEU A 164 25.37 -5.97 -11.32
N ARG A 165 25.42 -4.80 -11.96
CA ARG A 165 25.01 -3.51 -11.36
C ARG A 165 23.97 -2.87 -12.25
N MET A 166 22.71 -3.10 -11.92
CA MET A 166 21.57 -2.74 -12.76
C MET A 166 20.87 -1.47 -12.27
N THR A 167 20.31 -0.70 -13.21
CA THR A 167 19.36 0.39 -12.95
C THR A 167 18.00 0.11 -13.62
N ASP A 168 16.97 0.85 -13.25
CA ASP A 168 15.80 1.09 -14.12
C ASP A 168 16.16 2.05 -15.28
N LEU A 169 15.17 2.69 -15.92
CA LEU A 169 15.41 3.67 -17.01
C LEU A 169 15.36 5.14 -16.55
N GLY A 170 15.40 5.42 -15.25
CA GLY A 170 15.19 6.78 -14.78
C GLY A 170 13.85 7.36 -15.31
N ALA A 171 13.85 8.61 -15.77
CA ALA A 171 12.69 9.26 -16.39
C ALA A 171 12.76 9.35 -17.94
N VAL A 172 13.51 8.45 -18.59
CA VAL A 172 13.65 8.41 -20.06
C VAL A 172 12.28 8.30 -20.73
N GLY A 173 12.06 9.11 -21.77
CA GLY A 173 10.80 9.10 -22.53
C GLY A 173 9.57 9.62 -21.77
N VAL A 174 9.73 10.17 -20.56
CA VAL A 174 8.64 10.81 -19.80
C VAL A 174 8.65 12.33 -20.02
N ALA A 175 7.51 12.90 -20.40
CA ALA A 175 7.36 14.34 -20.53
C ALA A 175 7.20 15.01 -19.13
N PRO A 176 8.00 16.03 -18.80
CA PRO A 176 7.82 16.81 -17.57
C PRO A 176 6.70 17.85 -17.76
N ASP A 177 5.44 17.41 -17.84
CA ASP A 177 4.26 18.29 -17.94
C ASP A 177 3.66 18.60 -16.56
N PRO A 178 3.83 19.83 -16.01
CA PRO A 178 3.26 20.22 -14.73
C PRO A 178 1.77 19.93 -14.58
N ALA A 179 1.00 20.02 -15.66
CA ALA A 179 -0.46 19.84 -15.62
C ALA A 179 -0.87 18.41 -15.19
N GLU A 180 0.00 17.41 -15.39
CA GLU A 180 -0.25 16.04 -14.94
C GLU A 180 -0.01 15.86 -13.42
N TRP A 181 0.75 16.77 -12.78
CA TRP A 181 1.06 16.75 -11.34
C TRP A 181 0.19 17.73 -10.52
N GLU A 182 -0.34 18.79 -11.15
CA GLU A 182 -1.11 19.86 -10.48
C GLU A 182 -2.24 19.35 -9.57
N SER A 183 -2.87 18.22 -9.90
CA SER A 183 -3.97 17.69 -9.09
C SER A 183 -3.51 16.93 -7.86
N GLY A 184 -2.29 16.39 -7.84
CA GLY A 184 -1.73 15.58 -6.75
C GLY A 184 -2.50 14.31 -6.40
N THR A 185 -3.38 13.82 -7.29
CA THR A 185 -4.31 12.71 -6.99
C THR A 185 -4.24 11.55 -7.98
N ASP A 186 -3.27 11.58 -8.90
CA ASP A 186 -3.04 10.48 -9.83
C ASP A 186 -2.16 9.41 -9.17
N TYR A 187 -2.82 8.52 -8.44
CA TYR A 187 -2.21 7.36 -7.79
C TYR A 187 -1.96 6.19 -8.76
N SER A 188 -1.98 6.43 -10.08
CA SER A 188 -1.57 5.44 -11.07
C SER A 188 -0.08 5.14 -10.98
N HIS A 189 0.28 3.87 -11.13
CA HIS A 189 1.67 3.40 -11.19
C HIS A 189 2.19 3.40 -12.64
N ALA A 190 1.39 3.80 -13.62
CA ALA A 190 1.82 3.94 -15.00
C ALA A 190 2.85 5.08 -15.13
N SER A 191 4.08 4.76 -15.52
CA SER A 191 5.12 5.76 -15.77
C SER A 191 4.76 6.71 -16.92
N LYS A 192 4.00 6.20 -17.90
CA LYS A 192 3.78 6.82 -19.23
C LYS A 192 5.09 7.07 -19.99
N ALA A 193 6.14 6.30 -19.69
CA ALA A 193 7.37 6.35 -20.47
C ALA A 193 7.07 6.04 -21.95
N PHE A 194 7.60 6.87 -22.84
CA PHE A 194 7.42 6.81 -24.28
C PHE A 194 5.97 7.00 -24.76
N ALA A 195 5.04 7.48 -23.91
CA ALA A 195 3.65 7.67 -24.31
C ALA A 195 3.50 8.57 -25.55
N ASP A 196 4.32 9.62 -25.67
CA ASP A 196 4.33 10.54 -26.81
C ASP A 196 4.92 9.91 -28.09
N VAL A 197 5.71 8.85 -27.97
CA VAL A 197 6.27 8.09 -29.10
C VAL A 197 5.17 7.26 -29.79
N PHE A 198 4.14 6.85 -29.04
CA PHE A 198 3.18 5.88 -29.51
C PHE A 198 1.99 6.53 -30.24
N LEU A 199 1.78 6.13 -31.49
CA LEU A 199 0.59 6.50 -32.26
C LEU A 199 -0.46 5.37 -32.22
N ALA A 200 -1.74 5.75 -32.17
CA ALA A 200 -2.85 4.79 -32.19
C ALA A 200 -2.98 4.06 -33.54
N ASP A 201 -2.61 4.71 -34.63
CA ASP A 201 -2.70 4.21 -36.01
C ASP A 201 -1.31 4.18 -36.67
N ALA A 202 -1.19 3.44 -37.78
CA ALA A 202 0.04 3.42 -38.58
C ALA A 202 0.50 4.85 -38.94
N PRO A 203 1.79 5.20 -38.79
CA PRO A 203 2.95 4.30 -38.66
C PRO A 203 3.23 3.75 -37.24
N TYR A 204 2.35 3.99 -36.27
CA TYR A 204 2.46 3.55 -34.86
C TYR A 204 3.56 4.21 -34.02
N ILE A 205 4.53 4.84 -34.68
CA ILE A 205 5.65 5.56 -34.06
C ILE A 205 5.63 7.01 -34.54
N ASP A 206 5.72 7.95 -33.61
CA ASP A 206 6.10 9.33 -33.89
C ASP A 206 7.63 9.42 -33.89
N GLU A 207 8.21 9.57 -35.08
CA GLU A 207 9.66 9.56 -35.29
C GLU A 207 10.38 10.74 -34.63
N ASP A 208 9.70 11.89 -34.52
CA ASP A 208 10.30 13.07 -33.88
C ASP A 208 10.33 12.84 -32.36
N ALA A 209 9.25 12.35 -31.77
CA ALA A 209 9.21 12.00 -30.35
C ALA A 209 10.15 10.83 -29.99
N LEU A 210 10.33 9.85 -30.90
CA LEU A 210 11.29 8.77 -30.73
C LEU A 210 12.73 9.30 -30.67
N ALA A 211 13.08 10.24 -31.55
CA ALA A 211 14.40 10.84 -31.57
C ALA A 211 14.69 11.62 -30.28
N ASP A 212 13.73 12.41 -29.80
CA ASP A 212 13.84 13.11 -28.51
C ASP A 212 14.02 12.11 -27.35
N ALA A 213 13.26 11.00 -27.36
CA ALA A 213 13.39 9.96 -26.34
C ALA A 213 14.72 9.18 -26.43
N TYR A 214 15.31 9.06 -27.61
CA TYR A 214 16.63 8.45 -27.80
C TYR A 214 17.74 9.36 -27.25
N ASP A 215 17.65 10.66 -27.48
CA ASP A 215 18.58 11.63 -26.91
C ASP A 215 18.53 11.61 -25.38
N ASP A 216 17.32 11.56 -24.80
CA ASP A 216 17.13 11.35 -23.35
C ASP A 216 17.79 10.05 -22.86
N TYR A 217 17.60 8.96 -23.62
CA TYR A 217 18.14 7.66 -23.29
C TYR A 217 19.67 7.61 -23.32
N ASP A 218 20.31 8.18 -24.34
CA ASP A 218 21.77 8.20 -24.44
C ASP A 218 22.40 9.04 -23.31
N VAL A 219 21.75 10.14 -22.90
CA VAL A 219 22.16 10.90 -21.69
C VAL A 219 22.06 10.02 -20.43
N PHE A 220 20.93 9.34 -20.21
CA PHE A 220 20.75 8.45 -19.07
C PHE A 220 21.75 7.29 -19.07
N LEU A 221 21.98 6.66 -20.22
CA LEU A 221 22.88 5.52 -20.35
C LEU A 221 24.33 5.90 -20.01
N ARG A 222 24.80 7.05 -20.53
CA ARG A 222 26.13 7.59 -20.22
C ARG A 222 26.26 7.95 -18.74
N HIS A 223 25.24 8.58 -18.16
CA HIS A 223 25.20 8.90 -16.74
C HIS A 223 25.26 7.65 -15.85
N SER A 224 24.48 6.62 -16.18
CA SER A 224 24.49 5.33 -15.49
C SER A 224 25.85 4.63 -15.57
N LEU A 225 26.52 4.66 -16.73
CA LEU A 225 27.88 4.14 -16.90
C LEU A 225 28.90 4.90 -16.06
N ALA A 226 28.83 6.24 -16.02
CA ALA A 226 29.69 7.08 -15.21
C ALA A 226 29.56 6.77 -13.71
N ASN A 227 28.32 6.55 -13.25
CA ASN A 227 28.03 6.08 -11.88
C ASN A 227 28.49 4.64 -11.62
N GLY A 228 28.71 3.85 -12.67
CA GLY A 228 29.28 2.51 -12.58
C GLY A 228 28.34 1.34 -12.78
N PHE A 229 27.14 1.61 -13.29
CA PHE A 229 26.18 0.58 -13.68
C PHE A 229 26.54 -0.02 -15.04
N ASN A 230 26.17 -1.28 -15.24
CA ASN A 230 26.45 -2.05 -16.46
C ASN A 230 25.26 -2.90 -16.91
N ALA A 231 24.07 -2.64 -16.38
CA ALA A 231 22.83 -3.26 -16.82
C ALA A 231 21.65 -2.30 -16.64
N ILE A 232 20.60 -2.50 -17.44
CA ILE A 232 19.34 -1.75 -17.36
C ILE A 232 18.13 -2.69 -17.44
N ALA A 233 17.11 -2.38 -16.65
CA ALA A 233 15.78 -2.96 -16.77
C ALA A 233 14.92 -2.08 -17.70
N PHE A 234 14.72 -2.53 -18.93
CA PHE A 234 14.01 -1.81 -19.99
C PHE A 234 12.54 -2.25 -20.04
N PRO A 235 11.52 -1.37 -19.97
CA PRO A 235 10.12 -1.77 -19.88
C PRO A 235 9.57 -2.37 -21.19
N GLY A 236 8.75 -3.41 -21.06
CA GLY A 236 8.00 -4.03 -22.15
C GLY A 236 8.49 -5.43 -22.50
N PHE A 237 7.61 -6.23 -23.12
CA PHE A 237 7.91 -7.54 -23.71
C PHE A 237 6.92 -7.85 -24.83
N VAL A 238 5.65 -8.10 -24.49
CA VAL A 238 4.61 -8.53 -25.44
C VAL A 238 4.31 -7.48 -26.52
N GLU A 239 4.67 -6.22 -26.26
CA GLU A 239 4.62 -5.08 -27.16
C GLU A 239 5.53 -5.27 -28.38
N PHE A 240 6.63 -6.02 -28.27
CA PHE A 240 7.67 -6.17 -29.29
C PHE A 240 7.60 -7.50 -30.08
N VAL A 241 6.57 -8.32 -29.82
CA VAL A 241 6.49 -9.71 -30.30
C VAL A 241 5.28 -9.90 -31.23
N THR A 242 5.46 -10.64 -32.33
CA THR A 242 4.35 -10.96 -33.25
C THR A 242 3.67 -12.29 -32.97
N PHE A 243 4.34 -13.22 -32.28
CA PHE A 243 3.86 -14.57 -31.99
C PHE A 243 3.49 -15.35 -33.26
N ASP A 244 4.24 -15.13 -34.35
CA ASP A 244 3.98 -15.75 -35.65
C ASP A 244 4.12 -17.29 -35.59
N ASP A 245 5.06 -17.78 -34.77
CA ASP A 245 5.38 -19.21 -34.60
C ASP A 245 4.81 -19.83 -33.31
N ALA A 246 3.84 -19.16 -32.67
CA ALA A 246 3.23 -19.65 -31.43
C ALA A 246 2.56 -21.04 -31.61
N PRO A 247 2.59 -21.90 -30.57
CA PRO A 247 1.82 -23.13 -30.54
C PRO A 247 0.33 -22.87 -30.80
N GLY A 248 -0.25 -23.62 -31.74
CA GLY A 248 -1.64 -23.43 -32.18
C GLY A 248 -1.79 -22.53 -33.41
N GLY A 249 -0.71 -21.91 -33.89
CA GLY A 249 -0.70 -20.98 -35.02
C GLY A 249 -0.47 -19.53 -34.58
N PRO A 250 -0.38 -18.58 -35.53
CA PRO A 250 -0.11 -17.18 -35.22
C PRO A 250 -1.23 -16.59 -34.35
N VAL A 251 -0.83 -15.90 -33.28
CA VAL A 251 -1.77 -15.23 -32.36
C VAL A 251 -2.50 -14.09 -33.08
N TYR A 252 -1.77 -13.28 -33.83
CA TYR A 252 -2.32 -12.16 -34.58
C TYR A 252 -2.69 -12.58 -36.01
N ALA A 253 -3.93 -12.33 -36.41
CA ALA A 253 -4.39 -12.65 -37.76
C ALA A 253 -3.68 -11.80 -38.83
N GLU A 254 -3.70 -12.28 -40.08
CA GLU A 254 -3.19 -11.49 -41.21
C GLU A 254 -3.97 -10.17 -41.32
N GLY A 255 -3.25 -9.04 -41.23
CA GLY A 255 -3.82 -7.70 -41.25
C GLY A 255 -4.27 -7.16 -39.88
N ASP A 256 -4.01 -7.89 -38.79
CA ASP A 256 -4.18 -7.37 -37.43
C ASP A 256 -3.17 -6.25 -37.14
N ALA A 257 -3.65 -5.17 -36.51
CA ALA A 257 -2.84 -4.01 -36.18
C ALA A 257 -1.75 -4.34 -35.14
N HIS A 258 -1.98 -5.29 -34.22
CA HIS A 258 -1.00 -5.66 -33.18
C HIS A 258 0.28 -6.21 -33.79
N ARG A 259 0.18 -7.03 -34.84
CA ARG A 259 1.34 -7.55 -35.55
C ARG A 259 2.15 -6.44 -36.21
N ALA A 260 1.48 -5.51 -36.90
CA ALA A 260 2.16 -4.39 -37.56
C ALA A 260 2.78 -3.43 -36.54
N LYS A 261 2.09 -3.19 -35.42
CA LYS A 261 2.56 -2.36 -34.31
C LYS A 261 3.78 -3.00 -33.63
N ALA A 262 3.77 -4.30 -33.35
CA ALA A 262 4.91 -5.00 -32.75
C ALA A 262 6.17 -4.91 -33.62
N LEU A 263 6.03 -5.04 -34.94
CA LEU A 263 7.15 -4.85 -35.87
C LEU A 263 7.68 -3.41 -35.87
N ALA A 264 6.79 -2.41 -35.87
CA ALA A 264 7.18 -1.01 -35.83
C ALA A 264 7.87 -0.64 -34.51
N LEU A 265 7.35 -1.13 -33.38
CA LEU A 265 7.96 -0.95 -32.06
C LEU A 265 9.33 -1.62 -31.98
N ARG A 266 9.45 -2.86 -32.44
CA ARG A 266 10.74 -3.56 -32.45
C ARG A 266 11.78 -2.84 -33.31
N GLU A 267 11.39 -2.35 -34.48
CA GLU A 267 12.28 -1.54 -35.35
C GLU A 267 12.69 -0.21 -34.70
N ALA A 268 11.75 0.47 -34.04
CA ALA A 268 12.00 1.75 -33.38
C ALA A 268 12.90 1.64 -32.13
N PHE A 269 12.75 0.57 -31.34
CA PHE A 269 13.46 0.42 -30.06
C PHE A 269 14.74 -0.44 -30.15
N ALA A 270 14.95 -1.23 -31.20
CA ALA A 270 16.21 -1.96 -31.40
C ALA A 270 17.47 -1.07 -31.29
N PRO A 271 17.50 0.17 -31.84
CA PRO A 271 18.65 1.07 -31.68
C PRO A 271 18.99 1.42 -30.22
N PHE A 272 17.99 1.46 -29.32
CA PHE A 272 18.24 1.71 -27.89
C PHE A 272 19.03 0.54 -27.28
N TRP A 273 18.60 -0.69 -27.56
CA TRP A 273 19.24 -1.89 -27.04
C TRP A 273 20.60 -2.15 -27.66
N GLU A 274 20.74 -1.91 -28.97
CA GLU A 274 22.03 -1.96 -29.67
C GLU A 274 23.04 -0.94 -29.13
N ARG A 275 22.57 0.26 -28.74
CA ARG A 275 23.42 1.26 -28.10
C ARG A 275 23.89 0.83 -26.71
N ALA A 276 23.04 0.19 -25.91
CA ALA A 276 23.45 -0.41 -24.65
C ALA A 276 24.51 -1.49 -24.86
N ASP A 277 24.27 -2.43 -25.78
CA ASP A 277 25.22 -3.51 -26.10
C ASP A 277 26.58 -2.97 -26.60
N GLU A 278 26.58 -1.95 -27.47
CA GLU A 278 27.81 -1.29 -27.95
C GLU A 278 28.63 -0.68 -26.80
N LEU A 279 27.96 -0.18 -25.76
CA LEU A 279 28.59 0.32 -24.54
C LEU A 279 28.83 -0.78 -23.48
N GLY A 280 28.48 -2.02 -23.80
CA GLY A 280 28.50 -3.21 -22.96
C GLY A 280 27.70 -3.07 -21.67
N VAL A 281 26.51 -2.50 -21.81
CA VAL A 281 25.44 -2.45 -20.81
C VAL A 281 24.43 -3.53 -21.16
N LYS A 282 24.14 -4.42 -20.22
CA LYS A 282 23.17 -5.49 -20.41
C LYS A 282 21.73 -4.98 -20.41
N VAL A 283 20.88 -5.55 -21.25
CA VAL A 283 19.46 -5.15 -21.37
C VAL A 283 18.53 -6.29 -20.97
N PHE A 284 17.75 -6.07 -19.91
CA PHE A 284 16.70 -6.98 -19.47
C PHE A 284 15.32 -6.37 -19.69
N LEU A 285 14.50 -7.02 -20.51
CA LEU A 285 13.12 -6.60 -20.76
C LEU A 285 12.25 -6.86 -19.53
N ARG A 286 11.72 -5.81 -18.90
CA ARG A 286 10.87 -5.88 -17.71
C ARG A 286 9.40 -6.03 -18.09
N THR A 287 8.76 -7.06 -17.58
CA THR A 287 7.35 -7.36 -17.81
C THR A 287 6.62 -7.88 -16.58
N ASP A 288 5.31 -7.61 -16.51
CA ASP A 288 4.41 -8.11 -15.49
C ASP A 288 3.58 -9.28 -16.02
N MET A 289 3.82 -10.48 -15.49
CA MET A 289 3.13 -11.69 -15.94
C MET A 289 1.85 -11.93 -15.11
N LEU A 290 0.69 -12.21 -15.72
CA LEU A 290 0.48 -12.58 -17.12
C LEU A 290 0.22 -11.35 -18.01
N ALA A 291 1.14 -11.03 -18.93
CA ALA A 291 1.02 -9.93 -19.89
C ALA A 291 0.13 -10.34 -21.07
N LEU A 292 -0.79 -9.49 -21.48
CA LEU A 292 -1.86 -9.80 -22.43
C LEU A 292 -2.11 -8.66 -23.42
N THR A 293 -2.61 -9.06 -24.58
CA THR A 293 -3.39 -8.21 -25.51
C THR A 293 -4.75 -8.88 -25.72
N GLY A 294 -5.76 -8.16 -26.21
CA GLY A 294 -7.06 -8.75 -26.52
C GLY A 294 -6.98 -10.00 -27.40
N PRO A 295 -6.25 -9.99 -28.53
CA PRO A 295 -6.03 -11.18 -29.35
C PRO A 295 -5.23 -12.29 -28.67
N LEU A 296 -4.21 -11.96 -27.87
CA LEU A 296 -3.43 -12.96 -27.12
C LEU A 296 -4.27 -13.66 -26.07
N GLU A 297 -5.07 -12.93 -25.29
CA GLU A 297 -6.03 -13.53 -24.35
C GLU A 297 -6.98 -14.48 -25.08
N GLN A 298 -7.53 -14.05 -26.23
CA GLN A 298 -8.43 -14.88 -27.01
C GLN A 298 -7.74 -16.15 -27.52
N HIS A 299 -6.51 -16.06 -28.05
CA HIS A 299 -5.74 -17.22 -28.51
C HIS A 299 -5.49 -18.23 -27.40
N LEU A 300 -5.10 -17.76 -26.21
CA LEU A 300 -4.87 -18.61 -25.04
C LEU A 300 -6.16 -19.31 -24.59
N GLN A 301 -7.29 -18.59 -24.56
CA GLN A 301 -8.59 -19.15 -24.22
C GLN A 301 -9.10 -20.15 -25.26
N ASP A 302 -8.93 -19.87 -26.55
CA ASP A 302 -9.36 -20.78 -27.62
C ASP A 302 -8.50 -22.05 -27.66
N THR A 303 -7.20 -21.94 -27.36
CA THR A 303 -6.26 -23.07 -27.39
C THR A 303 -6.35 -23.94 -26.13
N PHE A 304 -6.46 -23.33 -24.94
CA PHE A 304 -6.37 -24.04 -23.66
C PHE A 304 -7.69 -24.07 -22.87
N GLY A 305 -8.71 -23.33 -23.30
CA GLY A 305 -10.01 -23.24 -22.64
C GLY A 305 -10.06 -22.28 -21.44
N SER A 306 -8.92 -21.74 -21.01
CA SER A 306 -8.79 -20.81 -19.87
C SER A 306 -7.41 -20.14 -19.85
N LEU A 307 -7.24 -19.13 -18.99
CA LEU A 307 -5.95 -18.51 -18.66
C LEU A 307 -5.29 -19.21 -17.45
N ASP A 308 -5.34 -20.53 -17.40
CA ASP A 308 -4.76 -21.32 -16.33
C ASP A 308 -3.23 -21.34 -16.43
N ALA A 309 -2.58 -20.59 -15.55
CA ALA A 309 -1.13 -20.43 -15.49
C ALA A 309 -0.39 -21.71 -15.02
N GLU A 310 -1.09 -22.72 -14.52
CA GLU A 310 -0.50 -24.03 -14.21
C GLU A 310 -0.28 -24.89 -15.45
N ASN A 311 -0.88 -24.54 -16.60
CA ASN A 311 -0.73 -25.28 -17.84
C ASN A 311 0.61 -24.95 -18.53
N PRO A 312 1.56 -25.90 -18.63
CA PRO A 312 2.86 -25.63 -19.26
C PRO A 312 2.76 -25.18 -20.72
N GLY A 313 1.75 -25.66 -21.45
CA GLY A 313 1.56 -25.29 -22.86
C GLY A 313 1.19 -23.81 -23.06
N LEU A 314 0.66 -23.13 -22.03
CA LEU A 314 0.44 -21.69 -22.06
C LEU A 314 1.77 -20.95 -22.14
N TRP A 315 2.79 -21.41 -21.40
CA TRP A 315 4.10 -20.78 -21.35
C TRP A 315 4.92 -21.00 -22.63
N ASP A 316 4.66 -22.09 -23.36
CA ASP A 316 5.24 -22.34 -24.69
C ASP A 316 4.91 -21.22 -25.71
N VAL A 317 3.79 -20.50 -25.52
CA VAL A 317 3.43 -19.33 -26.36
C VAL A 317 4.36 -18.15 -26.08
N TYR A 318 4.66 -17.89 -24.81
CA TYR A 318 5.53 -16.78 -24.40
C TYR A 318 6.98 -17.07 -24.75
N THR A 319 7.46 -18.29 -24.55
CA THR A 319 8.84 -18.66 -24.91
C THR A 319 9.07 -18.66 -26.42
N ALA A 320 8.07 -19.02 -27.24
CA ALA A 320 8.13 -18.82 -28.69
C ALA A 320 8.25 -17.33 -29.07
N GLY A 321 7.59 -16.44 -28.31
CA GLY A 321 7.73 -15.00 -28.45
C GLY A 321 9.13 -14.48 -28.10
N LEU A 322 9.77 -15.04 -27.07
CA LEU A 322 11.15 -14.73 -26.71
C LEU A 322 12.13 -15.23 -27.78
N ASP A 323 11.94 -16.45 -28.29
CA ASP A 323 12.75 -16.98 -29.39
C ASP A 323 12.69 -16.06 -30.62
N GLU A 324 11.48 -15.63 -31.01
CA GLU A 324 11.28 -14.66 -32.09
C GLU A 324 12.05 -13.34 -31.83
N LEU A 325 11.97 -12.82 -30.61
CA LEU A 325 12.53 -11.53 -30.25
C LEU A 325 14.06 -11.57 -30.19
N TYR A 326 14.66 -12.59 -29.58
CA TYR A 326 16.11 -12.74 -29.50
C TYR A 326 16.75 -13.05 -30.86
N ASP A 327 16.06 -13.79 -31.73
CA ASP A 327 16.50 -13.98 -33.11
C ASP A 327 16.48 -12.66 -33.91
N ALA A 328 15.50 -11.80 -33.63
CA ALA A 328 15.36 -10.51 -34.30
C ALA A 328 16.32 -9.44 -33.76
N VAL A 329 16.57 -9.43 -32.45
CA VAL A 329 17.40 -8.42 -31.76
C VAL A 329 18.38 -9.10 -30.80
N PRO A 330 19.57 -9.52 -31.28
CA PRO A 330 20.56 -10.22 -30.46
C PRO A 330 21.14 -9.42 -29.30
N ALA A 331 21.00 -8.09 -29.30
CA ALA A 331 21.50 -7.17 -28.25
C ALA A 331 20.76 -7.29 -26.90
N LEU A 332 19.67 -8.06 -26.82
CA LEU A 332 18.95 -8.31 -25.57
C LEU A 332 19.60 -9.45 -24.78
N ASP A 333 19.82 -9.25 -23.49
CA ASP A 333 20.43 -10.24 -22.58
C ASP A 333 19.41 -11.14 -21.88
N GLY A 334 18.15 -10.70 -21.78
CA GLY A 334 17.14 -11.48 -21.10
C GLY A 334 15.86 -10.75 -20.77
N VAL A 335 15.12 -11.32 -19.82
CA VAL A 335 13.84 -10.79 -19.33
C VAL A 335 13.85 -10.69 -17.80
N LEU A 336 13.27 -9.63 -17.27
CA LEU A 336 12.96 -9.44 -15.86
C LEU A 336 11.44 -9.60 -15.68
N ILE A 337 11.05 -10.56 -14.84
CA ILE A 337 9.66 -10.94 -14.62
C ILE A 337 9.24 -10.52 -13.21
N ARG A 338 8.13 -9.79 -13.12
CA ARG A 338 7.35 -9.63 -11.88
C ARG A 338 6.02 -10.37 -12.02
N ILE A 339 5.51 -10.86 -10.89
CA ILE A 339 4.16 -11.40 -10.73
C ILE A 339 3.50 -10.74 -9.53
N GLY A 340 2.17 -10.85 -9.43
CA GLY A 340 1.45 -10.39 -8.23
C GLY A 340 1.20 -8.89 -8.14
N GLU A 341 1.64 -8.10 -9.11
CA GLU A 341 1.32 -6.67 -9.22
C GLU A 341 0.89 -6.40 -10.67
N ALA A 342 -0.42 -6.21 -10.87
CA ALA A 342 -1.04 -6.11 -12.19
C ALA A 342 -2.43 -5.44 -12.11
N GLY A 343 -3.00 -5.12 -13.28
CA GLY A 343 -4.35 -4.56 -13.41
C GLY A 343 -4.37 -3.06 -13.63
N THR A 344 -5.55 -2.45 -13.46
CA THR A 344 -5.87 -1.12 -14.00
C THR A 344 -5.04 0.04 -13.47
N VAL A 345 -4.29 -0.14 -12.37
CA VAL A 345 -3.36 0.87 -11.84
C VAL A 345 -2.10 1.03 -12.71
N TYR A 346 -1.82 0.05 -13.58
CA TYR A 346 -0.74 0.09 -14.58
C TYR A 346 -1.25 0.35 -16.00
N ASP A 347 -2.56 0.27 -16.23
CA ASP A 347 -3.14 0.43 -17.55
C ASP A 347 -2.91 1.85 -18.07
N VAL A 348 -2.58 1.94 -19.36
CA VAL A 348 -2.50 3.20 -20.08
C VAL A 348 -3.74 3.34 -20.95
N ASP A 349 -4.49 4.43 -20.75
CA ASP A 349 -5.73 4.69 -21.50
C ASP A 349 -5.50 4.62 -23.02
N GLY A 350 -6.30 3.80 -23.71
CA GLY A 350 -6.24 3.65 -25.17
C GLY A 350 -5.21 2.63 -25.67
N TRP A 351 -4.55 1.89 -24.77
CA TRP A 351 -3.68 0.76 -25.11
C TRP A 351 -4.36 -0.59 -24.80
N ASP A 352 -4.29 -1.52 -25.75
CA ASP A 352 -4.75 -2.92 -25.58
C ASP A 352 -3.60 -3.84 -25.14
N TYR A 353 -2.80 -3.36 -24.19
CA TYR A 353 -1.70 -4.08 -23.54
C TYR A 353 -1.89 -3.93 -22.03
N TYR A 354 -2.05 -5.04 -21.33
CA TYR A 354 -2.35 -5.06 -19.90
C TYR A 354 -1.79 -6.32 -19.24
N SER A 355 -1.70 -6.31 -17.92
CA SER A 355 -1.31 -7.49 -17.13
C SER A 355 -2.48 -7.98 -16.29
N ALA A 356 -2.54 -9.29 -16.06
CA ALA A 356 -3.56 -9.93 -15.24
C ALA A 356 -2.95 -10.73 -14.08
N LEU A 357 -3.54 -10.60 -12.89
CA LEU A 357 -3.23 -11.40 -11.71
C LEU A 357 -3.69 -12.85 -11.91
N LYS A 358 -2.86 -13.66 -12.59
CA LYS A 358 -3.14 -15.08 -12.90
C LYS A 358 -2.10 -16.05 -12.38
N VAL A 359 -0.86 -15.61 -12.16
CA VAL A 359 0.21 -16.43 -11.58
C VAL A 359 0.11 -16.37 -10.05
N THR A 360 -0.83 -17.12 -9.48
CA THR A 360 -1.19 -17.00 -8.04
C THR A 360 -0.93 -18.28 -7.24
N THR A 361 -0.47 -19.36 -7.86
CA THR A 361 -0.17 -20.64 -7.19
C THR A 361 1.29 -21.02 -7.38
N VAL A 362 1.83 -21.81 -6.44
CA VAL A 362 3.21 -22.33 -6.51
C VAL A 362 3.42 -23.09 -7.82
N ASP A 363 2.47 -23.93 -8.21
CA ASP A 363 2.54 -24.70 -9.45
C ASP A 363 2.57 -23.80 -10.69
N ALA A 364 1.83 -22.68 -10.69
CA ALA A 364 1.87 -21.70 -11.79
C ALA A 364 3.22 -20.98 -11.88
N VAL A 365 3.80 -20.55 -10.75
CA VAL A 365 5.13 -19.92 -10.72
C VAL A 365 6.18 -20.88 -11.25
N ARG A 366 6.13 -22.15 -10.82
CA ARG A 366 7.10 -23.17 -11.24
C ARG A 366 6.95 -23.52 -12.72
N ALA A 367 5.72 -23.66 -13.22
CA ALA A 367 5.48 -23.88 -14.65
C ALA A 367 6.02 -22.73 -15.51
N MET A 368 5.85 -21.48 -15.05
CA MET A 368 6.41 -20.31 -15.71
C MET A 368 7.94 -20.35 -15.70
N LEU A 369 8.56 -20.48 -14.52
CA LEU A 369 10.01 -20.44 -14.39
C LEU A 369 10.68 -21.61 -15.11
N ASP A 370 10.14 -22.82 -15.07
CA ASP A 370 10.64 -23.96 -15.85
C ASP A 370 10.67 -23.66 -17.36
N ALA A 371 9.63 -23.03 -17.91
CA ALA A 371 9.57 -22.68 -19.32
C ALA A 371 10.57 -21.56 -19.69
N PHE A 372 10.55 -20.46 -18.93
CA PHE A 372 11.40 -19.30 -19.21
C PHE A 372 12.88 -19.61 -19.03
N THR A 373 13.25 -20.34 -17.97
CA THR A 373 14.66 -20.72 -17.74
C THR A 373 15.17 -21.71 -18.78
N ALA A 374 14.35 -22.67 -19.21
CA ALA A 374 14.74 -23.60 -20.27
C ALA A 374 14.96 -22.87 -21.62
N GLN A 375 14.13 -21.88 -21.94
CA GLN A 375 14.30 -21.05 -23.13
C GLN A 375 15.56 -20.17 -23.03
N ALA A 376 15.79 -19.56 -21.86
CA ALA A 376 16.96 -18.72 -21.62
C ALA A 376 18.27 -19.52 -21.72
N GLU A 377 18.32 -20.74 -21.18
CA GLU A 377 19.47 -21.64 -21.37
C GLU A 377 19.70 -22.01 -22.83
N ALA A 378 18.63 -22.20 -23.61
CA ALA A 378 18.74 -22.56 -25.02
C ALA A 378 19.25 -21.41 -25.90
N SER A 379 19.02 -20.17 -25.47
CA SER A 379 19.38 -18.93 -26.19
C SER A 379 20.59 -18.20 -25.61
N ASP A 380 21.21 -18.72 -24.55
CA ASP A 380 22.31 -18.05 -23.81
C ASP A 380 21.88 -16.66 -23.29
N ARG A 381 20.72 -16.64 -22.63
CA ARG A 381 20.07 -15.48 -22.03
C ARG A 381 19.78 -15.74 -20.55
N GLU A 382 19.35 -14.71 -19.83
CA GLU A 382 19.01 -14.82 -18.41
C GLU A 382 17.56 -14.44 -18.11
N VAL A 383 17.05 -14.97 -17.00
CA VAL A 383 15.74 -14.63 -16.44
C VAL A 383 15.97 -14.06 -15.05
N ILE A 384 15.59 -12.80 -14.86
CA ILE A 384 15.55 -12.17 -13.55
C ILE A 384 14.13 -12.31 -13.01
N PHE A 385 13.92 -13.14 -12.00
CA PHE A 385 12.63 -13.28 -11.33
C PHE A 385 12.58 -12.42 -10.07
N ARG A 386 11.67 -11.45 -10.04
CA ARG A 386 11.42 -10.64 -8.86
C ARG A 386 10.50 -11.35 -7.89
N THR A 387 10.90 -11.42 -6.62
CA THR A 387 10.08 -12.03 -5.57
C THR A 387 8.98 -11.11 -5.05
N TRP A 388 9.07 -9.80 -5.29
CA TRP A 388 8.02 -8.86 -4.91
C TRP A 388 6.69 -9.22 -5.56
N SER A 389 5.66 -9.41 -4.73
CA SER A 389 4.34 -9.88 -5.12
C SER A 389 3.33 -9.40 -4.07
N VAL A 390 2.11 -9.05 -4.50
CA VAL A 390 1.00 -8.70 -3.60
C VAL A 390 -0.02 -9.83 -3.65
N GLY A 391 -0.36 -10.41 -2.49
CA GLY A 391 -1.35 -11.48 -2.44
C GLY A 391 -1.32 -12.29 -1.15
N VAL A 392 -2.16 -13.32 -1.07
CA VAL A 392 -2.25 -14.21 0.09
C VAL A 392 -1.62 -15.57 -0.23
N GLY A 393 -0.85 -16.12 0.70
CA GLY A 393 -0.25 -17.45 0.60
C GLY A 393 1.19 -17.42 0.06
N ALA A 394 1.76 -18.59 -0.24
CA ALA A 394 3.19 -18.72 -0.52
C ALA A 394 3.70 -17.84 -1.68
N VAL A 395 2.87 -17.62 -2.72
CA VAL A 395 3.24 -16.71 -3.84
C VAL A 395 3.15 -15.23 -3.45
N GLY A 396 2.24 -14.87 -2.55
CA GLY A 396 2.13 -13.50 -2.04
C GLY A 396 3.29 -13.16 -1.09
N ASP A 397 3.63 -14.08 -0.20
CA ASP A 397 4.55 -13.81 0.91
C ASP A 397 5.99 -14.33 0.66
N MET A 398 6.32 -14.83 -0.54
CA MET A 398 7.69 -15.35 -0.84
C MET A 398 8.81 -14.32 -0.67
N HIS A 399 8.49 -13.02 -0.68
CA HIS A 399 9.44 -11.93 -0.44
C HIS A 399 9.58 -11.54 1.04
N THR A 400 8.74 -12.08 1.92
CA THR A 400 8.68 -11.77 3.36
C THR A 400 8.71 -13.01 4.26
N SER A 401 8.73 -14.21 3.66
CA SER A 401 8.69 -15.49 4.36
C SER A 401 9.65 -16.49 3.73
N SER A 402 10.67 -16.89 4.51
CA SER A 402 11.64 -17.92 4.15
C SER A 402 11.02 -19.28 3.82
N ASP A 403 9.95 -19.67 4.53
CA ASP A 403 9.21 -20.91 4.24
C ASP A 403 8.50 -20.84 2.87
N SER A 404 7.89 -19.68 2.58
CA SER A 404 7.19 -19.45 1.30
C SER A 404 8.17 -19.36 0.14
N TYR A 405 9.32 -18.70 0.34
CA TYR A 405 10.43 -18.69 -0.62
C TYR A 405 10.84 -20.12 -0.99
N ASP A 406 11.06 -20.98 0.02
CA ASP A 406 11.43 -22.37 -0.20
C ASP A 406 10.34 -23.16 -0.93
N GLU A 407 9.07 -22.97 -0.56
CA GLU A 407 7.95 -23.65 -1.25
C GLU A 407 7.90 -23.29 -2.74
N VAL A 408 8.11 -22.01 -3.06
CA VAL A 408 8.05 -21.51 -4.45
C VAL A 408 9.28 -21.89 -5.26
N LEU A 409 10.49 -21.65 -4.74
CA LEU A 409 11.73 -21.65 -5.53
C LEU A 409 12.65 -22.85 -5.30
N ASN A 410 12.51 -23.59 -4.19
CA ASN A 410 13.43 -24.70 -3.89
C ASN A 410 13.33 -25.80 -4.96
N GLY A 411 14.48 -26.26 -5.44
CA GLY A 411 14.58 -27.29 -6.49
C GLY A 411 14.54 -26.77 -7.93
N ILE A 412 14.35 -25.46 -8.15
CA ILE A 412 14.61 -24.84 -9.45
C ILE A 412 16.13 -24.60 -9.55
N ASP A 413 16.78 -25.37 -10.43
CA ASP A 413 18.23 -25.35 -10.63
C ASP A 413 18.53 -25.01 -12.10
N SER A 414 18.66 -23.72 -12.37
CA SER A 414 19.03 -23.20 -13.68
C SER A 414 20.14 -22.15 -13.51
N PRO A 415 21.26 -22.24 -14.27
CA PRO A 415 22.26 -21.18 -14.28
C PRO A 415 21.75 -19.87 -14.88
N ALA A 416 20.67 -19.90 -15.65
CA ALA A 416 20.05 -18.72 -16.27
C ALA A 416 19.11 -17.95 -15.33
N LEU A 417 18.79 -18.49 -14.14
CA LEU A 417 17.88 -17.84 -13.19
C LEU A 417 18.63 -16.98 -12.17
N ILE A 418 18.24 -15.70 -12.11
CA ILE A 418 18.63 -14.75 -11.07
C ILE A 418 17.36 -14.35 -10.30
N VAL A 419 17.39 -14.44 -8.97
CA VAL A 419 16.27 -14.04 -8.11
C VAL A 419 16.56 -12.67 -7.50
N SER A 420 15.66 -11.72 -7.77
CA SER A 420 15.75 -10.33 -7.33
C SER A 420 14.85 -10.08 -6.13
N THR A 421 15.38 -9.47 -5.06
CA THR A 421 14.64 -9.23 -3.82
C THR A 421 15.08 -7.93 -3.15
N LYS A 422 14.12 -7.16 -2.63
CA LYS A 422 14.35 -5.93 -1.86
C LYS A 422 15.21 -6.20 -0.62
N TYR A 423 16.14 -5.29 -0.29
CA TYR A 423 16.99 -5.44 0.90
C TYR A 423 16.19 -5.42 2.21
N THR A 424 15.02 -4.77 2.23
CA THR A 424 14.08 -4.77 3.36
C THR A 424 13.06 -5.90 3.25
N LEU A 425 12.62 -6.43 4.40
CA LEU A 425 11.52 -7.39 4.49
C LEU A 425 10.19 -6.68 4.19
N GLY A 426 9.75 -6.72 2.93
CA GLY A 426 8.58 -5.97 2.46
C GLY A 426 8.98 -4.83 1.52
N ASP A 427 8.44 -3.64 1.74
CA ASP A 427 8.43 -2.55 0.75
C ASP A 427 9.23 -1.31 1.15
N PHE A 428 10.54 -1.43 1.31
CA PHE A 428 11.51 -0.34 1.50
C PHE A 428 11.33 0.65 2.67
N TYR A 429 10.27 0.57 3.47
CA TYR A 429 10.12 1.40 4.67
C TYR A 429 11.30 1.22 5.65
N THR A 430 11.78 2.31 6.24
CA THR A 430 13.01 2.34 7.07
C THR A 430 12.99 1.42 8.29
N TRP A 431 11.82 1.19 8.89
CA TRP A 431 11.71 0.36 10.10
C TRP A 431 11.46 -1.13 9.79
N LEU A 432 11.45 -1.51 8.51
CA LEU A 432 11.38 -2.91 8.12
C LEU A 432 12.72 -3.61 8.40
N PRO A 433 12.68 -4.87 8.86
CA PRO A 433 13.89 -5.68 9.01
C PRO A 433 14.68 -5.84 7.71
N LEU A 434 15.93 -6.28 7.84
CA LEU A 434 16.66 -6.87 6.72
C LEU A 434 15.89 -8.08 6.20
N ASN A 435 15.84 -8.22 4.87
CA ASN A 435 15.12 -9.31 4.24
C ASN A 435 15.89 -10.63 4.39
N ASP A 436 15.46 -11.46 5.32
CA ASP A 436 16.09 -12.75 5.63
C ASP A 436 15.97 -13.76 4.49
N THR A 437 15.03 -13.60 3.55
CA THR A 437 14.93 -14.45 2.36
C THR A 437 16.15 -14.33 1.43
N LEU A 438 16.92 -13.23 1.52
CA LEU A 438 18.18 -13.05 0.80
C LEU A 438 19.34 -13.87 1.40
N GLU A 439 19.21 -14.36 2.64
CA GLU A 439 20.24 -15.18 3.29
C GLU A 439 20.20 -16.66 2.85
N GLN A 440 19.19 -17.05 2.07
CA GLN A 440 18.93 -18.44 1.70
C GLN A 440 18.73 -18.66 0.19
N GLY A 441 18.45 -19.92 -0.17
CA GLY A 441 18.26 -20.37 -1.56
C GLY A 441 19.56 -20.83 -2.22
N SER A 442 19.42 -21.54 -3.35
CA SER A 442 20.54 -22.01 -4.18
C SER A 442 20.72 -21.21 -5.47
N GLN A 443 19.77 -20.32 -5.78
CA GLN A 443 19.74 -19.50 -6.99
C GLN A 443 20.76 -18.36 -6.91
N ARG A 444 21.17 -17.84 -8.08
CA ARG A 444 21.88 -16.55 -8.18
C ARG A 444 20.97 -15.45 -7.65
N ARG A 445 21.51 -14.45 -6.94
CA ARG A 445 20.73 -13.40 -6.28
C ARG A 445 21.20 -12.01 -6.66
N ILE A 446 20.24 -11.09 -6.79
CA ILE A 446 20.50 -9.64 -6.74
C ILE A 446 19.64 -8.97 -5.67
N VAL A 447 20.19 -7.90 -5.09
CA VAL A 447 19.54 -7.09 -4.06
C VAL A 447 18.94 -5.83 -4.69
N GLU A 448 17.65 -5.57 -4.45
CA GLU A 448 17.00 -4.33 -4.91
C GLU A 448 17.20 -3.21 -3.87
N PHE A 449 17.55 -2.01 -4.35
CA PHE A 449 17.62 -0.76 -3.60
C PHE A 449 16.74 0.32 -4.26
N GLN A 450 16.25 1.29 -3.48
CA GLN A 450 15.39 2.37 -4.00
C GLN A 450 15.96 3.73 -3.63
N SER A 451 16.44 4.48 -4.63
CA SER A 451 17.12 5.76 -4.40
C SER A 451 16.13 6.91 -4.19
N ARG A 452 15.06 6.99 -4.98
CA ARG A 452 14.04 8.06 -4.89
C ARG A 452 13.16 7.97 -3.64
N ARG A 453 13.13 6.84 -2.93
CA ARG A 453 12.36 6.64 -1.68
C ARG A 453 10.89 7.03 -1.77
N GLU A 454 10.12 6.13 -2.37
CA GLU A 454 8.69 6.22 -2.59
C GLU A 454 7.90 6.66 -1.33
N PHE A 455 8.06 5.93 -0.23
CA PHE A 455 7.31 6.19 1.01
C PHE A 455 7.90 7.33 1.87
N GLU A 456 9.00 7.93 1.42
CA GLU A 456 9.68 9.00 2.16
C GLU A 456 9.73 10.26 1.30
N ASN A 457 8.57 10.55 0.69
CA ASN A 457 8.26 11.75 -0.07
C ASN A 457 8.97 11.85 -1.44
N PHE A 458 9.15 10.71 -2.12
CA PHE A 458 9.60 10.63 -3.52
C PHE A 458 10.86 11.46 -3.84
N GLY A 459 11.79 11.54 -2.89
CA GLY A 459 13.09 12.16 -3.08
C GLY A 459 13.08 13.68 -2.89
N ALA A 460 11.99 14.25 -2.38
CA ALA A 460 11.92 15.67 -2.00
C ALA A 460 12.50 15.96 -0.61
N PHE A 461 12.75 14.94 0.21
CA PHE A 461 13.39 15.10 1.52
C PHE A 461 14.84 14.65 1.50
N ALA A 462 15.67 15.30 2.33
CA ALA A 462 17.03 14.83 2.55
C ALA A 462 16.96 13.44 3.17
N ASN A 463 17.63 12.47 2.55
CA ASN A 463 17.52 11.08 2.95
C ASN A 463 18.73 10.25 2.51
N ASP A 464 19.80 10.33 3.29
CA ASP A 464 21.04 9.57 3.07
C ASP A 464 20.93 8.16 3.63
N LEU A 465 21.00 7.16 2.75
CA LEU A 465 20.92 5.74 3.08
C LEU A 465 22.29 5.06 3.15
N GLY A 466 23.40 5.80 3.02
CA GLY A 466 24.75 5.26 2.97
C GLY A 466 25.06 4.21 4.02
N ALA A 467 24.90 4.58 5.29
CA ALA A 467 25.17 3.69 6.41
C ALA A 467 24.25 2.44 6.42
N GLU A 468 22.98 2.61 6.05
CA GLU A 468 21.99 1.54 6.01
C GLU A 468 22.28 0.54 4.88
N TYR A 469 22.51 1.04 3.67
CA TYR A 469 22.87 0.23 2.50
C TYR A 469 24.18 -0.52 2.72
N GLN A 470 25.19 0.14 3.29
CA GLN A 470 26.46 -0.50 3.60
C GLN A 470 26.27 -1.65 4.59
N TRP A 471 25.56 -1.40 5.69
CA TRP A 471 25.31 -2.42 6.69
C TRP A 471 24.55 -3.60 6.09
N ALA A 472 23.44 -3.34 5.38
CA ALA A 472 22.63 -4.37 4.75
C ALA A 472 23.46 -5.22 3.79
N LEU A 473 24.20 -4.60 2.88
CA LEU A 473 25.01 -5.31 1.90
C LEU A 473 26.11 -6.14 2.56
N GLN A 474 26.79 -5.62 3.59
CA GLN A 474 27.81 -6.38 4.32
C GLN A 474 27.25 -7.60 5.05
N GLN A 475 26.07 -7.48 5.68
CA GLN A 475 25.43 -8.63 6.34
C GLN A 475 25.01 -9.69 5.31
N LEU A 476 24.35 -9.27 4.24
CA LEU A 476 23.86 -10.16 3.21
C LEU A 476 25.00 -10.90 2.49
N LEU A 477 26.10 -10.21 2.16
CA LEU A 477 27.27 -10.83 1.54
C LEU A 477 28.05 -11.75 2.49
N ALA A 478 27.94 -11.54 3.80
CA ALA A 478 28.48 -12.47 4.79
C ALA A 478 27.62 -13.74 4.93
N ALA A 479 26.30 -13.62 4.73
CA ALA A 479 25.34 -14.71 4.85
C ALA A 479 25.21 -15.55 3.57
N ASN A 480 25.25 -14.92 2.40
CA ASN A 480 24.97 -15.58 1.12
C ASN A 480 26.01 -15.22 0.04
N ASP A 481 26.77 -16.23 -0.39
CA ASP A 481 27.79 -16.09 -1.44
C ASP A 481 27.22 -16.11 -2.87
N ARG A 482 25.91 -16.34 -3.03
CA ARG A 482 25.19 -16.32 -4.32
C ARG A 482 24.72 -14.94 -4.74
N ILE A 483 24.86 -13.94 -3.87
CA ILE A 483 24.59 -12.55 -4.22
C ILE A 483 25.70 -12.07 -5.15
N GLU A 484 25.32 -11.75 -6.38
CA GLU A 484 26.24 -11.38 -7.47
C GLU A 484 25.96 -9.98 -8.03
N GLY A 485 24.92 -9.30 -7.53
CA GLY A 485 24.54 -8.02 -8.09
C GLY A 485 23.55 -7.22 -7.27
N VAL A 486 23.27 -6.03 -7.78
CA VAL A 486 22.27 -5.11 -7.26
C VAL A 486 21.39 -4.60 -8.40
N TRP A 487 20.16 -4.25 -8.07
CA TRP A 487 19.30 -3.45 -8.94
C TRP A 487 18.85 -2.20 -8.18
N VAL A 488 19.24 -1.05 -8.69
CA VAL A 488 18.99 0.25 -8.05
C VAL A 488 17.89 0.97 -8.79
N TRP A 489 16.81 1.31 -8.09
CA TRP A 489 15.69 2.05 -8.64
C TRP A 489 16.01 3.54 -8.54
N THR A 490 16.37 4.13 -9.67
CA THR A 490 16.70 5.56 -9.74
C THR A 490 15.44 6.42 -9.80
N GLN A 491 14.33 5.90 -10.35
CA GLN A 491 13.09 6.66 -10.53
C GLN A 491 11.82 5.87 -10.17
N ASP A 492 11.79 4.57 -10.51
CA ASP A 492 10.63 3.71 -10.27
C ASP A 492 10.30 3.55 -8.78
N GLY A 493 9.03 3.22 -8.51
CA GLY A 493 8.47 3.11 -7.16
C GLY A 493 7.24 4.00 -7.01
N GLY A 494 6.10 3.38 -6.66
CA GLY A 494 4.85 4.07 -6.42
C GLY A 494 4.29 4.86 -7.61
N PRO A 495 3.34 5.76 -7.35
CA PRO A 495 2.74 6.61 -8.35
C PRO A 495 3.70 7.70 -8.79
N TRP A 496 3.75 7.93 -10.09
CA TRP A 496 4.64 8.94 -10.65
C TRP A 496 4.10 10.36 -10.48
N ARG A 497 2.77 10.50 -10.40
CA ARG A 497 2.03 11.77 -10.49
C ARG A 497 1.24 12.14 -9.23
N ALA A 498 1.31 11.31 -8.18
CA ALA A 498 0.83 11.65 -6.84
C ALA A 498 2.05 11.86 -5.94
N GLY A 499 2.45 13.12 -5.77
CA GLY A 499 3.69 13.51 -5.10
C GLY A 499 4.46 14.56 -5.90
N PRO A 500 5.69 14.89 -5.50
CA PRO A 500 6.50 15.90 -6.18
C PRO A 500 6.89 15.46 -7.60
N MET A 501 6.96 16.42 -8.53
CA MET A 501 7.42 16.24 -9.91
C MET A 501 8.96 16.17 -9.95
N THR A 502 9.50 15.13 -9.33
CA THR A 502 10.92 14.79 -9.35
C THR A 502 11.18 13.70 -10.40
N LEU A 503 11.83 14.08 -11.49
CA LEU A 503 12.14 13.20 -12.63
C LEU A 503 13.64 13.16 -12.83
N TYR A 504 14.23 11.98 -12.62
CA TYR A 504 15.66 11.74 -12.65
C TYR A 504 16.28 12.21 -13.98
N LEU A 505 17.33 13.03 -13.89
CA LEU A 505 17.99 13.72 -15.01
C LEU A 505 17.13 14.70 -15.83
N LYS A 506 15.88 14.96 -15.44
CA LYS A 506 14.95 15.80 -16.24
C LYS A 506 14.39 17.01 -15.52
N ALA A 507 13.78 16.81 -14.35
CA ALA A 507 13.00 17.85 -13.68
C ALA A 507 12.99 17.69 -12.15
N GLY A 508 12.66 18.77 -11.45
CA GLY A 508 12.68 18.83 -10.00
C GLY A 508 14.10 18.70 -9.44
N PHE A 509 14.19 18.51 -8.13
CA PHE A 509 15.47 18.45 -7.41
C PHE A 509 16.03 17.02 -7.30
N TRP A 510 16.17 16.34 -8.44
CA TRP A 510 16.58 14.93 -8.48
C TRP A 510 18.00 14.67 -7.97
N GLN A 511 18.88 15.68 -7.99
CA GLN A 511 20.23 15.58 -7.46
C GLN A 511 20.23 15.22 -5.97
N LEU A 512 19.14 15.49 -5.24
CA LEU A 512 19.02 15.15 -3.83
C LEU A 512 19.10 13.63 -3.59
N TYR A 513 18.35 12.85 -4.37
CA TYR A 513 18.31 11.39 -4.22
C TYR A 513 19.34 10.66 -5.09
N GLU A 514 20.04 11.37 -5.99
CA GLU A 514 21.22 10.86 -6.70
C GLU A 514 22.29 10.34 -5.75
N LEU A 515 22.40 10.93 -4.54
CA LEU A 515 23.28 10.44 -3.48
C LEU A 515 23.10 8.93 -3.26
N ASN A 516 21.85 8.47 -3.14
CA ASN A 516 21.56 7.06 -2.86
C ASN A 516 21.89 6.16 -4.06
N THR A 517 21.83 6.69 -5.28
CA THR A 517 22.23 5.97 -6.50
C THR A 517 23.75 5.79 -6.55
N GLN A 518 24.52 6.86 -6.31
CA GLN A 518 25.99 6.83 -6.28
C GLN A 518 26.54 5.98 -5.11
N VAL A 519 25.89 6.06 -3.94
CA VAL A 519 26.18 5.20 -2.78
C VAL A 519 26.00 3.72 -3.13
N ALA A 520 24.87 3.35 -3.71
CA ALA A 520 24.59 1.95 -4.05
C ALA A 520 25.59 1.41 -5.08
N ALA A 521 25.97 2.21 -6.08
CA ALA A 521 26.98 1.83 -7.06
C ALA A 521 28.37 1.66 -6.41
N SER A 522 28.77 2.59 -5.56
CA SER A 522 30.05 2.54 -4.83
C SER A 522 30.14 1.30 -3.94
N LEU A 523 29.07 0.97 -3.22
CA LEU A 523 29.01 -0.21 -2.34
C LEU A 523 28.95 -1.53 -3.13
N ALA A 524 28.34 -1.53 -4.32
CA ALA A 524 28.36 -2.71 -5.19
C ALA A 524 29.76 -2.99 -5.75
N ARG A 525 30.56 -1.94 -6.01
CA ARG A 525 31.98 -2.06 -6.37
C ARG A 525 32.82 -2.50 -5.17
N ASP A 526 32.70 -1.81 -4.04
CA ASP A 526 33.39 -2.11 -2.78
C ASP A 526 32.46 -1.95 -1.57
N PRO A 527 31.97 -3.06 -0.97
CA PRO A 527 31.10 -2.98 0.21
C PRO A 527 31.75 -2.34 1.44
N ALA A 528 33.07 -2.16 1.44
CA ALA A 528 33.82 -1.48 2.49
C ALA A 528 34.10 0.01 2.21
N ALA A 529 33.59 0.55 1.09
CA ALA A 529 33.75 1.96 0.73
C ALA A 529 33.27 2.89 1.86
N ASP A 530 33.99 4.00 2.09
CA ASP A 530 33.59 4.99 3.09
C ASP A 530 32.43 5.84 2.54
N VAL A 531 31.22 5.57 3.03
CA VAL A 531 29.99 6.24 2.57
C VAL A 531 30.01 7.75 2.82
N SER A 532 30.75 8.23 3.81
CA SER A 532 30.91 9.66 4.05
C SER A 532 31.77 10.33 2.97
N VAL A 533 32.73 9.60 2.41
CA VAL A 533 33.54 10.07 1.29
C VAL A 533 32.70 10.14 0.02
N VAL A 534 31.84 9.14 -0.22
CA VAL A 534 30.88 9.17 -1.34
C VAL A 534 29.93 10.37 -1.22
N THR A 535 29.46 10.66 0.00
CA THR A 535 28.59 11.82 0.26
C THR A 535 29.32 13.15 0.05
N GLU A 536 30.60 13.24 0.42
CA GLU A 536 31.44 14.41 0.11
C GLU A 536 31.58 14.60 -1.40
N ASP A 537 31.82 13.51 -2.14
CA ASP A 537 32.06 13.53 -3.59
C ASP A 537 30.80 13.94 -4.35
N TRP A 538 29.66 13.38 -3.98
CA TRP A 538 28.35 13.83 -4.45
C TRP A 538 28.12 15.32 -4.17
N ALA A 539 28.43 15.77 -2.95
CA ALA A 539 28.21 17.16 -2.57
C ALA A 539 29.07 18.13 -3.40
N ARG A 540 30.30 17.72 -3.72
CA ARG A 540 31.20 18.45 -4.61
C ARG A 540 30.71 18.47 -6.03
N GLU A 541 30.35 17.33 -6.57
CA GLU A 541 29.86 17.19 -7.93
C GLU A 541 28.68 18.12 -8.19
N TRP A 542 27.69 18.14 -7.29
CA TRP A 542 26.40 18.79 -7.55
C TRP A 542 26.23 20.19 -6.96
N PHE A 543 26.88 20.53 -5.84
CA PHE A 543 26.52 21.75 -5.10
C PHE A 543 27.64 22.77 -4.91
N SER A 544 28.84 22.35 -4.53
CA SER A 544 29.88 23.30 -4.13
C SER A 544 31.28 22.68 -4.06
N ASP A 545 32.30 23.43 -4.47
CA ASP A 545 33.71 23.06 -4.23
C ASP A 545 34.29 23.70 -2.95
N ASP A 546 33.57 24.64 -2.34
CA ASP A 546 33.95 25.27 -1.06
C ASP A 546 33.82 24.28 0.11
N PRO A 547 34.91 24.04 0.87
CA PRO A 547 34.91 23.04 1.94
C PRO A 547 33.87 23.29 3.04
N ALA A 548 33.63 24.55 3.42
CA ALA A 548 32.68 24.84 4.51
C ALA A 548 31.23 24.57 4.09
N THR A 549 30.91 24.81 2.82
CA THR A 549 29.60 24.51 2.24
C THR A 549 29.40 23.01 2.07
N VAL A 550 30.43 22.29 1.60
CA VAL A 550 30.42 20.82 1.50
C VAL A 550 30.25 20.19 2.89
N ASP A 551 31.02 20.62 3.88
CA ASP A 551 30.91 20.14 5.27
C ASP A 551 29.48 20.31 5.82
N ALA A 552 28.84 21.46 5.56
CA ALA A 552 27.47 21.75 5.99
C ALA A 552 26.46 20.80 5.33
N ILE A 553 26.61 20.52 4.03
CA ILE A 553 25.75 19.58 3.29
C ILE A 553 25.95 18.16 3.82
N VAL A 554 27.20 17.67 3.91
CA VAL A 554 27.51 16.32 4.42
C VAL A 554 27.01 16.14 5.86
N SER A 555 27.18 17.15 6.71
CA SER A 555 26.65 17.18 8.08
C SER A 555 25.11 17.14 8.13
N ALA A 556 24.43 17.82 7.20
CA ALA A 556 22.98 17.74 7.08
C ALA A 556 22.53 16.35 6.62
N MET A 557 23.14 15.80 5.57
CA MET A 557 22.83 14.46 5.06
C MET A 557 23.07 13.37 6.11
N GLY A 558 24.17 13.45 6.86
CA GLY A 558 24.47 12.50 7.94
C GLY A 558 23.48 12.51 9.13
N ARG A 559 22.60 13.50 9.23
CA ARG A 559 21.49 13.57 10.21
C ARG A 559 20.11 13.29 9.60
N SER A 560 20.02 13.30 8.27
CA SER A 560 18.76 13.20 7.55
C SER A 560 18.01 11.91 7.88
N ARG A 561 18.74 10.79 7.97
CA ARG A 561 18.13 9.49 8.26
C ARG A 561 17.39 9.46 9.61
N ASP A 562 17.96 10.08 10.64
CA ASP A 562 17.32 10.21 11.95
C ASP A 562 16.08 11.12 11.87
N ALA A 563 16.17 12.25 11.17
CA ALA A 563 15.02 13.16 10.99
C ALA A 563 13.83 12.45 10.33
N ILE A 564 14.08 11.67 9.27
CA ILE A 564 13.03 10.93 8.57
C ILE A 564 12.51 9.75 9.40
N ALA A 565 13.41 8.94 10.00
CA ALA A 565 13.03 7.77 10.79
C ALA A 565 12.14 8.12 11.99
N HIS A 566 12.37 9.28 12.62
CA HIS A 566 11.61 9.74 13.78
C HIS A 566 10.48 10.72 13.44
N GLY A 567 10.54 11.36 12.26
CA GLY A 567 9.56 12.33 11.78
C GLY A 567 8.38 11.68 11.05
N LEU A 568 8.67 10.78 10.10
CA LEU A 568 7.66 10.09 9.29
C LEU A 568 7.07 8.85 9.96
N TYR A 569 7.74 8.30 10.97
CA TYR A 569 7.28 7.11 11.68
C TYR A 569 7.02 7.41 13.15
N ILE A 570 6.16 6.60 13.76
CA ILE A 570 5.98 6.57 15.23
C ILE A 570 6.77 5.36 15.72
N ALA A 571 8.00 5.61 16.20
CA ALA A 571 8.98 4.56 16.47
C ALA A 571 8.45 3.37 17.29
N PRO A 572 7.66 3.54 18.39
CA PRO A 572 7.12 2.39 19.11
C PRO A 572 6.20 1.48 18.29
N PHE A 573 5.45 2.05 17.34
CA PHE A 573 4.64 1.29 16.40
C PHE A 573 5.49 0.65 15.32
N ALA A 574 6.42 1.43 14.74
CA ALA A 574 7.28 0.99 13.64
C ALA A 574 8.27 -0.13 14.05
N GLN A 575 8.62 -0.22 15.33
CA GLN A 575 9.40 -1.32 15.91
C GLN A 575 8.62 -2.65 16.04
N GLN A 576 7.35 -2.68 15.63
CA GLN A 576 6.52 -3.86 15.64
C GLN A 576 6.15 -4.28 14.21
N ARG A 577 6.24 -5.57 13.95
CA ARG A 577 5.47 -6.23 12.89
C ARG A 577 4.05 -6.37 13.39
N VAL A 578 3.12 -5.68 12.74
CA VAL A 578 1.70 -5.69 13.10
C VAL A 578 0.97 -6.55 12.10
N PHE A 579 0.07 -7.41 12.56
CA PHE A 579 -0.76 -8.23 11.68
C PHE A 579 -2.21 -7.97 11.98
N ALA A 580 -3.01 -7.75 10.93
CA ALA A 580 -4.44 -7.53 11.04
C ALA A 580 -5.15 -7.97 9.75
N ILE A 581 -6.29 -8.66 9.90
CA ILE A 581 -7.17 -9.07 8.79
C ILE A 581 -6.42 -9.87 7.72
N GLY A 582 -5.48 -10.72 8.15
CA GLY A 582 -4.68 -11.57 7.26
C GLY A 582 -3.52 -10.88 6.56
N LEU A 583 -3.20 -9.63 6.95
CA LEU A 583 -2.18 -8.81 6.31
C LEU A 583 -1.19 -8.29 7.35
N GLU A 584 -0.03 -7.84 6.89
CA GLU A 584 0.98 -7.15 7.68
C GLU A 584 1.02 -5.67 7.24
N PRO A 585 0.27 -4.76 7.91
CA PRO A 585 0.27 -3.36 7.53
C PRO A 585 1.66 -2.73 7.67
N PRO A 586 2.02 -1.77 6.80
CA PRO A 586 3.33 -1.13 6.84
C PRO A 586 3.59 -0.38 8.16
N PRO A 587 4.86 -0.16 8.53
CA PRO A 587 5.21 0.54 9.77
C PRO A 587 4.80 2.03 9.79
N MET A 588 4.34 2.59 8.65
CA MET A 588 3.98 3.99 8.50
C MET A 588 2.47 4.25 8.42
N MET A 589 1.59 3.31 8.78
CA MET A 589 0.13 3.39 8.52
C MET A 589 -0.63 4.68 8.94
N TRP A 590 -0.09 5.52 9.82
CA TRP A 590 -0.67 6.84 10.12
C TRP A 590 -0.56 7.85 8.96
N ILE A 591 0.39 7.63 8.04
CA ILE A 591 0.47 8.22 6.71
C ILE A 591 0.29 7.04 5.75
N PHE A 592 -0.90 6.89 5.19
CA PHE A 592 -1.17 5.77 4.31
C PHE A 592 -0.40 5.93 2.99
N GLU A 593 0.50 4.96 2.74
CA GLU A 593 1.44 4.89 1.62
C GLU A 593 2.23 6.19 1.46
N TRP A 594 1.79 7.09 0.60
CA TRP A 594 2.62 8.20 0.14
C TRP A 594 2.33 9.53 0.84
N ASP A 595 1.07 9.97 0.86
CA ASP A 595 0.73 11.34 1.27
C ASP A 595 -0.56 11.48 2.10
N ILE A 596 -1.30 10.38 2.34
CA ILE A 596 -2.64 10.44 2.94
C ILE A 596 -2.54 10.33 4.46
N LEU A 597 -2.79 11.42 5.19
CA LEU A 597 -2.88 11.36 6.65
C LEU A 597 -4.14 10.59 7.08
N THR A 598 -3.92 9.42 7.67
CA THR A 598 -4.95 8.47 8.09
C THR A 598 -5.85 9.04 9.18
N GLY A 599 -7.16 8.84 9.09
CA GLY A 599 -8.14 9.31 10.09
C GLY A 599 -9.16 8.26 10.54
N ASP A 600 -8.87 6.97 10.36
CA ASP A 600 -9.74 5.87 10.77
C ASP A 600 -9.35 5.27 12.13
N SER A 601 -10.36 4.71 12.81
CA SER A 601 -10.19 4.11 14.14
C SER A 601 -9.38 2.81 14.13
N ALA A 602 -9.42 2.00 13.06
CA ALA A 602 -8.78 0.69 13.07
C ALA A 602 -7.25 0.83 13.13
N VAL A 603 -6.69 1.80 12.42
CA VAL A 603 -5.26 2.10 12.46
C VAL A 603 -4.90 2.86 13.74
N LEU A 604 -5.55 4.01 13.96
CA LEU A 604 -5.09 4.96 14.98
C LEU A 604 -5.29 4.42 16.42
N ASP A 605 -6.38 3.70 16.69
CA ASP A 605 -6.61 3.16 18.03
C ASP A 605 -5.66 1.99 18.36
N VAL A 606 -5.40 1.13 17.37
CA VAL A 606 -4.43 0.03 17.51
C VAL A 606 -3.02 0.60 17.69
N MET A 607 -2.65 1.59 16.90
CA MET A 607 -1.38 2.30 17.03
C MET A 607 -1.22 2.92 18.41
N TYR A 608 -2.22 3.65 18.91
CA TYR A 608 -2.19 4.18 20.27
C TYR A 608 -1.98 3.06 21.30
N SER A 609 -2.67 1.93 21.18
CA SER A 609 -2.53 0.83 22.17
C SER A 609 -1.12 0.26 22.21
N ILE A 610 -0.44 0.18 21.07
CA ILE A 610 0.95 -0.26 20.95
C ILE A 610 1.88 0.78 21.58
N VAL A 611 1.69 2.06 21.26
CA VAL A 611 2.50 3.17 21.80
C VAL A 611 2.34 3.29 23.32
N ARG A 612 1.12 3.17 23.84
CA ARG A 612 0.82 3.19 25.28
C ARG A 612 1.57 2.10 26.04
N ASP A 613 1.66 0.91 25.45
CA ASP A 613 2.27 -0.26 26.09
C ASP A 613 3.80 -0.32 25.90
N ALA A 614 4.36 0.57 25.09
CA ALA A 614 5.80 0.70 24.87
C ALA A 614 6.54 1.45 25.99
N ASP A 615 7.87 1.35 26.01
CA ASP A 615 8.68 2.08 26.98
C ASP A 615 8.61 3.60 26.73
N GLY A 616 8.49 4.38 27.81
CA GLY A 616 8.23 5.83 27.75
C GLY A 616 6.81 6.23 27.36
N GLY A 617 5.98 5.32 26.85
CA GLY A 617 4.57 5.57 26.51
C GLY A 617 4.36 6.66 25.46
N ILE A 618 3.19 7.30 25.50
CA ILE A 618 2.81 8.35 24.53
C ILE A 618 3.71 9.60 24.60
N ASP A 619 4.17 9.99 25.79
CA ASP A 619 4.99 11.19 25.98
C ASP A 619 6.32 11.07 25.22
N ALA A 620 6.95 9.90 25.29
CA ALA A 620 8.19 9.64 24.55
C ALA A 620 7.96 9.67 23.04
N ALA A 621 6.86 9.09 22.55
CA ALA A 621 6.53 9.10 21.13
C ALA A 621 6.23 10.52 20.58
N ILE A 622 5.59 11.36 21.40
CA ILE A 622 5.36 12.77 21.09
C ILE A 622 6.69 13.52 21.03
N ALA A 623 7.53 13.39 22.08
CA ALA A 623 8.82 14.05 22.14
C ALA A 623 9.71 13.66 20.95
N ASP A 624 9.73 12.37 20.58
CA ASP A 624 10.47 11.85 19.42
C ASP A 624 10.17 12.62 18.12
N GLY A 625 8.91 13.01 17.91
CA GLY A 625 8.52 13.80 16.73
C GLY A 625 8.97 15.26 16.83
N GLU A 626 8.94 15.84 18.02
CA GLU A 626 9.49 17.18 18.26
C GLU A 626 11.02 17.21 18.08
N ASP A 627 11.71 16.12 18.44
CA ASP A 627 13.14 15.93 18.25
C ASP A 627 13.48 15.85 16.77
N ALA A 628 12.71 15.09 15.98
CA ALA A 628 12.85 15.03 14.52
C ALA A 628 12.73 16.41 13.86
N VAL A 629 11.72 17.21 14.25
CA VAL A 629 11.56 18.59 13.76
C VAL A 629 12.77 19.46 14.10
N ARG A 630 13.34 19.31 15.30
CA ARG A 630 14.56 20.06 15.69
C ARG A 630 15.78 19.63 14.88
N THR A 631 15.91 18.34 14.58
CA THR A 631 16.98 17.82 13.73
C THR A 631 16.89 18.39 12.31
N ALA A 632 15.71 18.32 11.68
CA ALA A 632 15.47 18.89 10.36
C ALA A 632 15.71 20.41 10.34
N GLN A 633 15.26 21.14 11.38
CA GLN A 633 15.53 22.58 11.50
C GLN A 633 17.03 22.87 11.62
N ALA A 634 17.79 22.05 12.34
CA ALA A 634 19.23 22.21 12.46
C ALA A 634 19.96 21.92 11.13
N MET A 635 19.53 20.90 10.38
CA MET A 635 20.01 20.64 9.02
C MET A 635 19.77 21.85 8.11
N ARG A 636 18.53 22.34 8.11
CA ARG A 636 18.08 23.51 7.36
C ARG A 636 18.90 24.75 7.69
N ASP A 637 19.05 25.09 8.97
CA ASP A 637 19.73 26.31 9.41
C ASP A 637 21.23 26.28 9.09
N GLU A 638 21.84 25.10 9.14
CA GLU A 638 23.25 24.90 8.79
C GLU A 638 23.49 25.11 7.29
N VAL A 639 22.72 24.45 6.43
CA VAL A 639 22.81 24.60 4.97
C VAL A 639 22.46 26.03 4.54
N ALA A 640 21.35 26.59 5.03
CA ALA A 640 20.94 27.95 4.69
C ALA A 640 21.91 29.03 5.20
N GLY A 641 22.69 28.73 6.25
CA GLY A 641 23.70 29.60 6.85
C GLY A 641 25.02 29.70 6.08
N THR A 642 25.25 28.85 5.07
CA THR A 642 26.41 28.90 4.19
C THR A 642 26.41 30.17 3.31
N ASP A 643 27.59 30.57 2.82
CA ASP A 643 27.71 31.72 1.92
C ASP A 643 27.02 31.39 0.58
N ALA A 644 26.05 32.18 0.14
CA ALA A 644 25.36 31.90 -1.11
C ALA A 644 26.30 31.96 -2.35
N ALA A 645 27.44 32.66 -2.24
CA ALA A 645 28.40 32.78 -3.33
C ALA A 645 29.30 31.56 -3.53
N THR A 646 29.30 30.60 -2.60
CA THR A 646 30.12 29.39 -2.68
C THR A 646 29.41 28.22 -3.36
N TRP A 647 28.11 28.32 -3.57
CA TRP A 647 27.33 27.34 -4.32
C TRP A 647 27.57 27.46 -5.82
N ARG A 648 27.45 26.34 -6.55
CA ARG A 648 27.60 26.30 -8.01
C ARG A 648 26.64 27.26 -8.71
N THR A 649 25.38 27.30 -8.26
CA THR A 649 24.37 28.25 -8.75
C THR A 649 23.46 28.73 -7.61
N PRO A 650 22.87 29.94 -7.72
CA PRO A 650 21.81 30.37 -6.80
C PRO A 650 20.61 29.42 -6.81
N GLU A 651 20.24 28.91 -7.99
CA GLU A 651 19.06 28.06 -8.17
C GLU A 651 19.20 26.72 -7.45
N ILE A 652 20.38 26.07 -7.48
CA ILE A 652 20.57 24.79 -6.79
C ILE A 652 20.59 24.96 -5.27
N ARG A 653 21.11 26.11 -4.78
CA ARG A 653 21.02 26.48 -3.36
C ARG A 653 19.57 26.67 -2.94
N ASP A 654 18.78 27.39 -3.73
CA ASP A 654 17.39 27.65 -3.43
C ASP A 654 16.55 26.37 -3.48
N ALA A 655 16.83 25.45 -4.41
CA ALA A 655 16.22 24.11 -4.44
C ALA A 655 16.55 23.30 -3.17
N PHE A 656 17.82 23.27 -2.74
CA PHE A 656 18.22 22.54 -1.53
C PHE A 656 17.57 23.12 -0.27
N VAL A 657 17.65 24.44 -0.11
CA VAL A 657 17.03 25.11 1.05
C VAL A 657 15.50 24.97 1.02
N GLY A 658 14.88 25.01 -0.17
CA GLY A 658 13.45 24.78 -0.36
C GLY A 658 13.01 23.38 0.06
N ALA A 659 13.77 22.35 -0.33
CA ALA A 659 13.54 20.97 0.10
C ALA A 659 13.60 20.82 1.63
N LEU A 660 14.60 21.43 2.28
CA LEU A 660 14.71 21.41 3.75
C LEU A 660 13.63 22.25 4.44
N ASP A 661 13.19 23.37 3.85
CA ASP A 661 12.06 24.16 4.35
C ASP A 661 10.75 23.35 4.28
N TYR A 662 10.53 22.62 3.19
CA TYR A 662 9.40 21.72 3.01
C TYR A 662 9.43 20.52 3.96
N GLU A 663 10.59 19.91 4.16
CA GLU A 663 10.79 18.84 5.16
C GLU A 663 10.44 19.33 6.57
N VAL A 664 10.98 20.49 6.98
CA VAL A 664 10.71 21.08 8.30
C VAL A 664 9.23 21.38 8.52
N ASP A 665 8.55 21.96 7.52
CA ASP A 665 7.12 22.28 7.65
C ASP A 665 6.27 21.01 7.75
N THR A 666 6.54 20.04 6.88
CA THR A 666 5.82 18.76 6.84
C THR A 666 6.03 17.98 8.13
N LEU A 667 7.27 17.86 8.63
CA LEU A 667 7.54 17.19 9.90
C LEU A 667 6.89 17.92 11.09
N ARG A 668 6.75 19.26 11.03
CA ARG A 668 6.04 20.03 12.06
C ARG A 668 4.53 19.76 12.04
N LEU A 669 3.93 19.66 10.86
CA LEU A 669 2.54 19.25 10.70
C LEU A 669 2.32 17.84 11.27
N LEU A 670 3.18 16.88 10.90
CA LEU A 670 3.13 15.49 11.35
C LEU A 670 3.36 15.36 12.86
N SER A 671 4.31 16.10 13.44
CA SER A 671 4.52 16.15 14.89
C SER A 671 3.26 16.63 15.62
N SER A 672 2.58 17.68 15.12
CA SER A 672 1.31 18.11 15.70
C SER A 672 0.19 17.07 15.52
N TYR A 673 0.17 16.36 14.39
CA TYR A 673 -0.81 15.30 14.15
C TYR A 673 -0.60 14.11 15.08
N ARG A 674 0.66 13.76 15.36
CA ARG A 674 1.05 12.70 16.30
C ARG A 674 0.48 12.94 17.69
N SER A 675 0.68 14.13 18.23
CA SER A 675 0.12 14.52 19.54
C SER A 675 -1.40 14.43 19.54
N LEU A 676 -2.04 14.95 18.49
CA LEU A 676 -3.49 14.91 18.31
C LEU A 676 -4.04 13.48 18.39
N ILE A 677 -3.49 12.53 17.62
CA ILE A 677 -4.01 11.16 17.58
C ILE A 677 -3.71 10.40 18.88
N LEU A 678 -2.56 10.64 19.51
CA LEU A 678 -2.17 9.93 20.73
C LEU A 678 -2.98 10.40 21.95
N HIS A 679 -3.19 11.70 22.13
CA HIS A 679 -4.08 12.21 23.19
C HIS A 679 -5.55 11.87 22.92
N GLN A 680 -5.96 11.69 21.65
CA GLN A 680 -7.29 11.16 21.34
C GLN A 680 -7.46 9.74 21.89
N GLY A 681 -6.52 8.85 21.57
CA GLY A 681 -6.52 7.48 22.06
C GLY A 681 -6.50 7.44 23.58
N GLU A 682 -5.68 8.27 24.21
CA GLU A 682 -5.61 8.37 25.68
C GLU A 682 -6.91 8.83 26.30
N TRP A 683 -7.58 9.81 25.71
CA TRP A 683 -8.89 10.24 26.18
C TRP A 683 -9.91 9.11 26.11
N HIS A 684 -9.93 8.33 25.04
CA HIS A 684 -10.84 7.20 24.89
C HIS A 684 -10.54 6.05 25.86
N ASP A 685 -9.27 5.76 26.12
CA ASP A 685 -8.82 4.72 27.06
C ASP A 685 -9.11 5.11 28.52
N THR A 686 -8.64 6.29 28.93
CA THR A 686 -8.61 6.71 30.33
C THR A 686 -9.85 7.45 30.79
N LEU A 687 -10.65 7.98 29.85
CA LEU A 687 -11.74 8.93 30.11
C LEU A 687 -11.26 10.21 30.82
N SER A 688 -9.97 10.54 30.72
CA SER A 688 -9.36 11.69 31.40
C SER A 688 -9.86 13.01 30.81
N PRO A 689 -10.37 13.95 31.64
CA PRO A 689 -10.65 15.31 31.20
C PRO A 689 -9.41 16.09 30.77
N ASP A 690 -8.24 15.74 31.32
CA ASP A 690 -6.97 16.40 31.00
C ASP A 690 -6.51 15.97 29.60
N ALA A 691 -6.49 14.66 29.30
CA ALA A 691 -6.20 14.13 27.95
C ALA A 691 -7.18 14.69 26.89
N ARG A 692 -8.46 14.90 27.26
CA ARG A 692 -9.42 15.57 26.38
C ARG A 692 -9.06 17.03 26.10
N ALA A 693 -8.57 17.75 27.11
CA ALA A 693 -8.16 19.14 26.97
C ALA A 693 -6.88 19.27 26.14
N GLU A 694 -5.94 18.34 26.29
CA GLU A 694 -4.73 18.21 25.48
C GLU A 694 -5.08 17.91 24.02
N TRP A 695 -5.92 16.90 23.77
CA TRP A 695 -6.47 16.63 22.44
C TRP A 695 -7.10 17.87 21.79
N ASP A 696 -7.87 18.67 22.53
CA ASP A 696 -8.54 19.86 21.98
C ASP A 696 -7.53 20.98 21.66
N ALA A 697 -6.46 21.10 22.45
CA ALA A 697 -5.36 22.03 22.21
C ALA A 697 -4.53 21.60 20.98
N ASP A 698 -4.23 20.31 20.85
CA ASP A 698 -3.52 19.75 19.71
C ASP A 698 -4.34 19.86 18.43
N ARG A 699 -5.66 19.65 18.50
CA ARG A 699 -6.57 19.85 17.37
C ARG A 699 -6.49 21.27 16.84
N ALA A 700 -6.57 22.27 17.74
CA ALA A 700 -6.49 23.67 17.35
C ALA A 700 -5.12 24.02 16.74
N THR A 701 -4.04 23.38 17.21
CA THR A 701 -2.69 23.55 16.68
C THR A 701 -2.56 22.92 15.30
N PHE A 702 -3.01 21.67 15.15
CA PHE A 702 -3.01 20.93 13.90
C PHE A 702 -3.84 21.65 12.84
N GLU A 703 -5.07 22.08 13.14
CA GLU A 703 -5.92 22.82 12.19
C GLU A 703 -5.23 24.09 11.66
N LYS A 704 -4.49 24.79 12.52
CA LYS A 704 -3.72 25.98 12.13
C LYS A 704 -2.54 25.61 11.23
N LEU A 705 -1.79 24.57 11.57
CA LEU A 705 -0.65 24.10 10.78
C LEU A 705 -1.09 23.52 9.44
N ALA A 706 -2.16 22.72 9.43
CA ALA A 706 -2.79 22.18 8.23
C ALA A 706 -3.21 23.30 7.27
N ALA A 707 -3.84 24.37 7.77
CA ALA A 707 -4.21 25.51 6.95
C ALA A 707 -2.99 26.23 6.37
N ALA A 708 -1.92 26.39 7.15
CA ALA A 708 -0.68 27.02 6.68
C ALA A 708 0.05 26.15 5.65
N HIS A 709 0.08 24.83 5.86
CA HIS A 709 0.67 23.86 4.95
C HIS A 709 -0.06 23.85 3.61
N LEU A 710 -1.39 23.78 3.61
CA LEU A 710 -2.20 23.90 2.39
C LEU A 710 -2.02 25.28 1.71
N GLU A 711 -1.92 26.38 2.47
CA GLU A 711 -1.66 27.70 1.89
C GLU A 711 -0.28 27.79 1.21
N ALA A 712 0.71 27.07 1.74
CA ALA A 712 2.07 27.07 1.20
C ALA A 712 2.24 26.14 -0.01
N TYR A 713 1.58 24.97 -0.01
CA TYR A 713 1.96 23.84 -0.85
C TYR A 713 0.83 23.29 -1.74
N ASP A 714 -0.41 23.77 -1.59
CA ASP A 714 -1.52 23.35 -2.47
C ASP A 714 -1.26 23.83 -3.92
N GLY A 715 -1.13 22.87 -4.85
CA GLY A 715 -0.76 23.12 -6.23
C GLY A 715 0.73 23.40 -6.48
N ASP A 716 1.59 23.29 -5.46
CA ASP A 716 3.05 23.27 -5.66
C ASP A 716 3.47 21.88 -6.15
N ILE A 717 4.00 21.79 -7.37
CA ILE A 717 4.39 20.51 -7.97
C ILE A 717 5.76 20.02 -7.49
N ASP A 718 6.61 20.89 -6.95
CA ASP A 718 7.93 20.52 -6.43
C ASP A 718 7.86 20.13 -4.95
N HIS A 719 6.93 20.75 -4.21
CA HIS A 719 6.70 20.55 -2.78
C HIS A 719 5.20 20.40 -2.46
N PRO A 720 4.51 19.37 -2.95
CA PRO A 720 3.05 19.28 -2.86
C PRO A 720 2.55 19.06 -1.45
N ALA A 721 1.38 19.62 -1.11
CA ALA A 721 0.76 19.41 0.19
C ALA A 721 0.35 17.94 0.40
N LEU A 722 0.48 17.45 1.64
CA LEU A 722 -0.06 16.14 2.02
C LEU A 722 -1.61 16.12 1.93
N ASN A 723 -2.18 14.97 1.58
CA ASN A 723 -3.62 14.79 1.54
C ASN A 723 -4.22 14.64 2.95
N LEU A 724 -4.82 15.74 3.44
CA LEU A 724 -5.36 15.83 4.81
C LEU A 724 -6.82 15.35 4.93
N THR A 725 -7.43 14.85 3.85
CA THR A 725 -8.87 14.57 3.80
C THR A 725 -9.30 13.55 4.87
N ALA A 726 -8.59 12.44 4.98
CA ALA A 726 -8.95 11.38 5.93
C ALA A 726 -8.81 11.85 7.38
N ALA A 727 -7.70 12.51 7.73
CA ALA A 727 -7.50 13.14 9.04
C ALA A 727 -8.62 14.14 9.39
N GLN A 728 -9.01 15.02 8.46
CA GLN A 728 -10.10 15.98 8.68
C GLN A 728 -11.45 15.31 8.93
N LEU A 729 -11.76 14.24 8.20
CA LEU A 729 -12.97 13.43 8.45
C LEU A 729 -12.91 12.73 9.81
N GLY A 730 -11.73 12.27 10.24
CA GLY A 730 -11.47 11.75 11.58
C GLY A 730 -11.77 12.79 12.66
N ILE A 731 -11.17 13.98 12.55
CA ILE A 731 -11.39 15.10 13.48
C ILE A 731 -12.88 15.47 13.58
N GLN A 732 -13.58 15.58 12.44
CA GLN A 732 -15.02 15.89 12.43
C GLN A 732 -15.86 14.86 13.22
N ARG A 733 -15.44 13.59 13.25
CA ARG A 733 -16.08 12.55 14.06
C ARG A 733 -15.76 12.76 15.53
N SER A 734 -14.49 12.95 15.87
CA SER A 734 -13.99 13.09 17.24
C SER A 734 -14.51 14.34 17.96
N GLU A 735 -14.75 15.44 17.24
CA GLU A 735 -15.41 16.63 17.78
C GLU A 735 -16.83 16.34 18.29
N ARG A 736 -17.52 15.37 17.67
CA ARG A 736 -18.91 15.04 17.99
C ARG A 736 -19.02 14.03 19.13
N ASP A 737 -17.95 13.32 19.46
CA ASP A 737 -17.97 12.18 20.38
C ASP A 737 -18.55 12.54 21.74
N ASP A 738 -18.11 13.67 22.33
CA ASP A 738 -18.56 14.06 23.66
C ASP A 738 -20.05 14.47 23.67
N THR A 739 -20.50 15.12 22.59
CA THR A 739 -21.92 15.41 22.37
C THR A 739 -22.72 14.12 22.19
N MET A 740 -22.22 13.17 21.40
CA MET A 740 -22.85 11.86 21.19
C MET A 740 -22.89 11.05 22.48
N ALA A 741 -21.87 11.10 23.33
CA ALA A 741 -21.85 10.46 24.64
C ALA A 741 -22.97 10.99 25.53
N TRP A 742 -23.17 12.31 25.58
CA TRP A 742 -24.26 12.92 26.34
C TRP A 742 -25.64 12.57 25.80
N LEU A 743 -25.83 12.58 24.47
CA LEU A 743 -27.06 12.11 23.84
C LEU A 743 -27.32 10.64 24.16
N ALA A 744 -26.28 9.80 24.13
CA ALA A 744 -26.34 8.39 24.47
C ALA A 744 -26.76 8.20 25.95
N ARG A 745 -26.18 8.95 26.88
CA ARG A 745 -26.56 8.96 28.31
C ARG A 745 -28.03 9.31 28.52
N VAL A 746 -28.52 10.37 27.88
CA VAL A 746 -29.93 10.79 27.98
C VAL A 746 -30.85 9.72 27.42
N LEU A 747 -30.57 9.22 26.21
CA LEU A 747 -31.36 8.15 25.59
C LEU A 747 -31.33 6.86 26.41
N LEU A 748 -30.18 6.52 27.00
CA LEU A 748 -30.00 5.37 27.88
C LEU A 748 -30.89 5.49 29.13
N VAL A 749 -30.87 6.65 29.80
CA VAL A 749 -31.74 6.90 30.96
C VAL A 749 -33.22 6.79 30.57
N LEU A 750 -33.62 7.35 29.43
CA LEU A 750 -35.00 7.24 28.94
C LEU A 750 -35.39 5.79 28.62
N ALA A 751 -34.50 5.01 27.99
CA ALA A 751 -34.71 3.61 27.68
C ALA A 751 -34.78 2.73 28.94
N LEU A 752 -33.90 2.96 29.92
CA LEU A 752 -33.93 2.30 31.22
C LEU A 752 -35.20 2.66 32.00
N ALA A 753 -35.61 3.93 31.99
CA ALA A 753 -36.87 4.36 32.60
C ALA A 753 -38.06 3.62 31.97
N TRP A 754 -38.10 3.47 30.64
CA TRP A 754 -39.12 2.70 29.94
C TRP A 754 -39.17 1.24 30.42
N VAL A 755 -38.02 0.57 30.54
CA VAL A 755 -37.91 -0.80 31.03
C VAL A 755 -38.35 -0.91 32.50
N VAL A 756 -37.91 0.00 33.37
CA VAL A 756 -38.25 0.02 34.80
C VAL A 756 -39.74 0.27 35.02
N ILE A 757 -40.33 1.25 34.31
CA ILE A 757 -41.78 1.50 34.33
C ILE A 757 -42.52 0.23 33.91
N GLY A 758 -42.06 -0.44 32.85
CA GLY A 758 -42.64 -1.71 32.41
C GLY A 758 -42.55 -2.83 33.45
N MET A 759 -41.41 -2.93 34.15
CA MET A 759 -41.18 -3.91 35.20
C MET A 759 -42.07 -3.67 36.43
N LEU A 760 -42.17 -2.42 36.89
CA LEU A 760 -42.98 -2.02 38.04
C LEU A 760 -44.49 -2.13 37.73
N ALA A 761 -44.93 -1.68 36.55
CA ALA A 761 -46.30 -1.81 36.11
C ALA A 761 -46.72 -3.28 35.91
N ALA A 762 -45.77 -4.20 35.65
CA ALA A 762 -46.05 -5.63 35.61
C ALA A 762 -46.38 -6.24 36.98
N ARG A 763 -46.00 -5.59 38.09
CA ARG A 763 -46.16 -6.07 39.47
C ARG A 763 -47.17 -5.27 40.31
N THR A 764 -47.61 -4.11 39.83
CA THR A 764 -48.43 -3.15 40.60
C THR A 764 -49.68 -2.70 39.83
N ARG A 765 -50.58 -1.94 40.47
CA ARG A 765 -51.76 -1.33 39.82
C ARG A 765 -51.43 -0.04 39.01
N LEU A 766 -50.15 0.26 38.74
CA LEU A 766 -49.71 1.44 37.97
C LEU A 766 -50.22 1.48 36.51
N VAL A 767 -50.79 0.38 36.01
CA VAL A 767 -51.28 0.17 34.63
C VAL A 767 -52.35 1.19 34.19
N ARG A 768 -52.91 2.01 35.09
CA ARG A 768 -53.94 3.00 34.78
C ARG A 768 -53.41 4.36 34.29
N ARG A 769 -52.09 4.60 34.28
CA ARG A 769 -51.50 5.83 33.74
C ARG A 769 -51.14 5.68 32.26
N PRO A 770 -51.33 6.71 31.42
CA PRO A 770 -51.00 6.65 29.98
C PRO A 770 -49.52 6.32 29.78
N GLY A 771 -49.20 5.43 28.85
CA GLY A 771 -47.84 4.96 28.54
C GLY A 771 -47.36 3.78 29.39
N ALA A 772 -47.83 3.64 30.64
CA ALA A 772 -47.40 2.55 31.53
C ALA A 772 -47.89 1.17 31.06
N ALA A 773 -49.04 1.11 30.38
CA ALA A 773 -49.54 -0.13 29.79
C ALA A 773 -48.68 -0.57 28.60
N ALA A 774 -48.24 0.36 27.76
CA ALA A 774 -47.32 0.10 26.65
C ALA A 774 -45.96 -0.41 27.15
N ALA A 775 -45.33 0.29 28.10
CA ALA A 775 -44.07 -0.10 28.72
C ALA A 775 -44.13 -1.50 29.39
N ARG A 776 -45.25 -1.77 30.08
CA ARG A 776 -45.51 -3.09 30.67
C ARG A 776 -45.55 -4.18 29.60
N ALA A 777 -46.21 -3.91 28.48
CA ALA A 777 -46.37 -4.89 27.43
C ALA A 777 -45.06 -5.15 26.69
N THR A 778 -44.24 -4.14 26.41
CA THR A 778 -42.89 -4.34 25.84
C THR A 778 -42.03 -5.17 26.78
N TRP A 779 -42.02 -4.88 28.09
CA TRP A 779 -41.26 -5.65 29.08
C TRP A 779 -41.71 -7.11 29.18
N ILE A 780 -43.02 -7.35 29.28
CA ILE A 780 -43.56 -8.71 29.36
C ILE A 780 -43.32 -9.46 28.05
N ALA A 781 -43.51 -8.80 26.90
CA ALA A 781 -43.40 -9.45 25.59
C ALA A 781 -41.94 -9.70 25.18
N SER A 782 -40.97 -8.89 25.60
CA SER A 782 -39.54 -9.16 25.34
C SER A 782 -38.96 -10.26 26.23
N THR A 783 -39.40 -10.37 27.48
CA THR A 783 -38.90 -11.39 28.43
C THR A 783 -39.69 -12.69 28.39
N ARG A 784 -41.00 -12.60 28.11
CA ARG A 784 -41.96 -13.71 28.11
C ARG A 784 -42.89 -13.60 26.90
N PRO A 785 -42.36 -13.71 25.66
CA PRO A 785 -43.10 -13.44 24.43
C PRO A 785 -44.36 -14.30 24.23
N TRP A 786 -44.42 -15.50 24.82
CA TRP A 786 -45.65 -16.32 24.83
C TRP A 786 -46.83 -15.67 25.59
N ARG A 787 -46.60 -14.59 26.34
CA ARG A 787 -47.62 -13.79 27.03
C ARG A 787 -47.92 -12.46 26.33
N ALA A 788 -47.32 -12.18 25.17
CA ALA A 788 -47.46 -10.90 24.47
C ALA A 788 -48.92 -10.58 24.08
N ARG A 789 -49.73 -11.62 23.81
CA ARG A 789 -51.16 -11.45 23.55
C ARG A 789 -51.92 -11.00 24.80
N GLU A 790 -51.60 -11.56 25.97
CA GLU A 790 -52.23 -11.16 27.24
C GLU A 790 -51.85 -9.73 27.63
N SER A 791 -50.62 -9.32 27.33
CA SER A 791 -50.10 -8.01 27.75
C SER A 791 -50.65 -6.85 26.92
N THR A 792 -51.21 -7.10 25.74
CA THR A 792 -51.71 -6.07 24.80
C THR A 792 -53.24 -5.95 24.76
N LEU A 793 -53.97 -6.79 25.51
CA LEU A 793 -55.43 -6.69 25.64
C LEU A 793 -55.85 -5.47 26.45
N GLY A 794 -56.88 -4.76 25.99
CA GLY A 794 -57.50 -3.65 26.73
C GLY A 794 -56.68 -2.36 26.77
N MET A 795 -55.65 -2.21 25.92
CA MET A 795 -54.85 -0.99 25.80
C MET A 795 -55.64 0.17 25.18
N LEU A 796 -55.35 1.38 25.66
CA LEU A 796 -55.80 2.63 25.04
C LEU A 796 -55.13 2.82 23.67
N GLU A 797 -55.72 3.66 22.83
CA GLU A 797 -55.19 3.96 21.50
C GLU A 797 -53.80 4.62 21.56
N LEU A 798 -53.61 5.54 22.50
CA LEU A 798 -52.31 6.15 22.76
C LEU A 798 -51.24 5.10 23.12
N ASP A 799 -51.55 4.14 24.00
CA ASP A 799 -50.60 3.09 24.38
C ASP A 799 -50.20 2.21 23.19
N ARG A 800 -51.12 1.98 22.24
CA ARG A 800 -50.80 1.22 21.02
C ARG A 800 -49.81 1.96 20.14
N TRP A 801 -49.99 3.26 19.93
CA TRP A 801 -49.04 4.06 19.18
C TRP A 801 -47.68 4.14 19.89
N LEU A 802 -47.66 4.30 21.21
CA LEU A 802 -46.42 4.31 22.00
C LEU A 802 -45.64 2.98 21.92
N LEU A 803 -46.31 1.83 21.77
CA LEU A 803 -45.65 0.54 21.54
C LEU A 803 -44.81 0.49 20.26
N LEU A 804 -45.16 1.30 19.25
CA LEU A 804 -44.45 1.37 17.98
C LEU A 804 -43.46 2.53 17.97
N ILE A 805 -43.93 3.73 18.32
CA ILE A 805 -43.17 4.97 18.19
C ILE A 805 -41.94 4.95 19.09
N ILE A 806 -42.04 4.50 20.34
CA ILE A 806 -40.90 4.55 21.27
C ILE A 806 -39.76 3.64 20.82
N PRO A 807 -39.97 2.33 20.55
CA PRO A 807 -38.90 1.47 20.05
C PRO A 807 -38.34 1.92 18.70
N ALA A 808 -39.19 2.41 17.78
CA ALA A 808 -38.76 2.89 16.48
C ALA A 808 -37.92 4.18 16.60
N ALA A 809 -38.40 5.17 17.34
CA ALA A 809 -37.67 6.42 17.58
C ALA A 809 -36.35 6.16 18.32
N LEU A 810 -36.35 5.26 19.30
CA LEU A 810 -35.12 4.87 20.00
C LEU A 810 -34.14 4.19 19.06
N LEU A 811 -34.59 3.28 18.19
CA LEU A 811 -33.72 2.64 17.19
C LEU A 811 -33.08 3.67 16.25
N VAL A 812 -33.88 4.58 15.69
CA VAL A 812 -33.37 5.63 14.80
C VAL A 812 -32.40 6.54 15.54
N ALA A 813 -32.76 7.03 16.74
CA ALA A 813 -31.91 7.89 17.54
C ALA A 813 -30.60 7.20 17.94
N THR A 814 -30.64 5.93 18.36
CA THR A 814 -29.43 5.17 18.69
C THR A 814 -28.52 5.00 17.47
N ARG A 815 -29.07 4.73 16.28
CA ARG A 815 -28.24 4.58 15.06
C ARG A 815 -27.67 5.92 14.60
N ALA A 816 -28.43 7.00 14.74
CA ALA A 816 -27.94 8.35 14.42
C ALA A 816 -26.81 8.77 15.38
N VAL A 817 -26.95 8.50 16.69
CA VAL A 817 -25.88 8.74 17.67
C VAL A 817 -24.66 7.84 17.41
N GLN A 818 -24.87 6.56 17.10
CA GLN A 818 -23.79 5.62 16.79
C GLN A 818 -22.95 6.05 15.58
N THR A 819 -23.55 6.77 14.63
CA THR A 819 -22.92 7.21 13.38
C THR A 819 -22.53 8.69 13.44
N SER A 820 -22.54 9.32 14.62
CA SER A 820 -22.28 10.75 14.81
C SER A 820 -23.10 11.69 13.91
N PHE A 821 -24.26 11.23 13.44
CA PHE A 821 -25.09 11.89 12.41
C PHE A 821 -24.34 12.17 11.09
N LEU A 822 -23.33 11.36 10.78
CA LEU A 822 -22.52 11.44 9.55
C LEU A 822 -22.89 10.33 8.57
N SER A 823 -23.10 9.09 9.04
CA SER A 823 -23.45 7.97 8.15
C SER A 823 -24.95 7.77 7.94
N TRP A 824 -25.51 8.51 6.97
CA TRP A 824 -26.89 8.32 6.55
C TRP A 824 -27.09 7.03 5.77
N THR A 825 -26.06 6.54 5.06
CA THR A 825 -26.13 5.27 4.32
C THR A 825 -26.30 4.10 5.28
N HIS A 826 -25.53 4.04 6.36
CA HIS A 826 -25.70 3.02 7.41
C HIS A 826 -27.11 3.07 8.02
N VAL A 827 -27.59 4.28 8.36
CA VAL A 827 -28.92 4.48 8.93
C VAL A 827 -30.01 4.03 7.95
N ALA A 828 -29.91 4.37 6.66
CA ALA A 828 -30.86 4.00 5.63
C ALA A 828 -30.93 2.48 5.42
N VAL A 829 -29.78 1.80 5.34
CA VAL A 829 -29.71 0.33 5.17
C VAL A 829 -30.33 -0.38 6.37
N VAL A 830 -29.98 0.03 7.59
CA VAL A 830 -30.52 -0.58 8.82
C VAL A 830 -32.02 -0.34 8.93
N ILE A 831 -32.49 0.90 8.78
CA ILE A 831 -33.92 1.22 8.89
C ILE A 831 -34.71 0.54 7.76
N GLY A 832 -34.20 0.58 6.53
CA GLY A 832 -34.82 -0.08 5.38
C GLY A 832 -35.04 -1.57 5.61
N THR A 833 -34.02 -2.26 6.14
CA THR A 833 -34.09 -3.67 6.53
C THR A 833 -35.21 -3.93 7.55
N TRP A 834 -35.28 -3.11 8.60
CA TRP A 834 -36.33 -3.20 9.62
C TRP A 834 -37.74 -2.91 9.08
N VAL A 835 -37.86 -1.94 8.17
CA VAL A 835 -39.12 -1.59 7.52
C VAL A 835 -39.61 -2.75 6.66
N VAL A 836 -38.75 -3.35 5.83
CA VAL A 836 -39.10 -4.53 5.02
C VAL A 836 -39.54 -5.68 5.91
N PHE A 837 -38.78 -5.98 6.96
CA PHE A 837 -39.14 -7.01 7.95
C PHE A 837 -40.53 -6.76 8.56
N ALA A 838 -40.80 -5.52 9.00
CA ALA A 838 -42.08 -5.14 9.60
C ALA A 838 -43.25 -5.22 8.59
N LEU A 839 -43.04 -4.78 7.34
CA LEU A 839 -44.03 -4.83 6.27
C LEU A 839 -44.39 -6.28 5.91
N VAL A 840 -43.40 -7.16 5.77
CA VAL A 840 -43.64 -8.57 5.44
C VAL A 840 -44.36 -9.28 6.59
N LEU A 841 -43.96 -9.07 7.84
CA LEU A 841 -44.71 -9.57 8.99
C LEU A 841 -46.15 -9.04 9.00
N ARG A 842 -46.34 -7.74 8.73
CA ARG A 842 -47.67 -7.11 8.67
C ARG A 842 -48.55 -7.73 7.57
N LEU A 843 -47.96 -8.06 6.43
CA LEU A 843 -48.63 -8.75 5.31
C LEU A 843 -49.09 -10.15 5.71
N PHE A 844 -48.27 -10.95 6.42
CA PHE A 844 -48.66 -12.28 6.86
C PHE A 844 -49.67 -12.29 8.02
N VAL A 845 -49.58 -11.35 8.94
CA VAL A 845 -50.53 -11.19 10.06
C VAL A 845 -51.94 -10.81 9.57
N ARG A 846 -52.05 -10.11 8.43
CA ARG A 846 -53.30 -9.71 7.74
C ARG A 846 -54.30 -9.00 8.67
N ARG A 847 -55.46 -9.63 8.92
CA ARG A 847 -56.56 -9.08 9.74
C ARG A 847 -56.38 -9.36 11.24
N ARG A 848 -55.35 -10.11 11.64
CA ARG A 848 -55.06 -10.38 13.06
C ARG A 848 -54.38 -9.17 13.70
N SER A 849 -54.39 -9.12 15.03
CA SER A 849 -53.78 -8.03 15.79
C SER A 849 -52.24 -8.10 15.69
N PRO A 850 -51.56 -7.06 15.17
CA PRO A 850 -50.10 -7.02 15.09
C PRO A 850 -49.44 -6.64 16.42
N TRP A 851 -50.21 -6.05 17.34
CA TRP A 851 -49.71 -5.47 18.59
C TRP A 851 -48.91 -6.42 19.49
N PRO A 852 -49.24 -7.73 19.62
CA PRO A 852 -48.41 -8.67 20.39
C PRO A 852 -46.99 -8.82 19.84
N VAL A 853 -46.84 -8.82 18.52
CA VAL A 853 -45.53 -8.97 17.85
C VAL A 853 -44.76 -7.67 17.91
N ILE A 854 -45.44 -6.53 17.69
CA ILE A 854 -44.86 -5.19 17.85
C ILE A 854 -44.34 -5.02 19.29
N ALA A 855 -45.10 -5.43 20.31
CA ALA A 855 -44.66 -5.36 21.69
C ALA A 855 -43.44 -6.27 21.98
N ALA A 856 -43.39 -7.47 21.40
CA ALA A 856 -42.26 -8.39 21.57
C ALA A 856 -40.99 -7.85 20.88
N VAL A 857 -41.08 -7.57 19.57
CA VAL A 857 -39.97 -7.04 18.77
C VAL A 857 -39.52 -5.69 19.30
N GLY A 858 -40.44 -4.76 19.52
CA GLY A 858 -40.13 -3.43 20.06
C GLY A 858 -39.49 -3.49 21.44
N GLY A 859 -39.92 -4.41 22.31
CA GLY A 859 -39.28 -4.62 23.60
C GLY A 859 -37.84 -5.14 23.50
N VAL A 860 -37.55 -6.04 22.55
CA VAL A 860 -36.17 -6.52 22.31
C VAL A 860 -35.32 -5.44 21.63
N VAL A 861 -35.88 -4.66 20.70
CA VAL A 861 -35.21 -3.50 20.09
C VAL A 861 -34.77 -2.51 21.16
N VAL A 862 -35.62 -2.21 22.16
CA VAL A 862 -35.22 -1.36 23.29
C VAL A 862 -34.03 -1.94 24.06
N LEU A 863 -34.02 -3.26 24.33
CA LEU A 863 -32.87 -3.91 24.99
C LEU A 863 -31.59 -3.83 24.17
N ARG A 864 -31.68 -3.98 22.83
CA ARG A 864 -30.54 -3.78 21.92
C ARG A 864 -30.03 -2.35 21.95
N CYS A 865 -30.95 -1.38 21.92
CA CYS A 865 -30.59 0.03 22.01
C CYS A 865 -29.92 0.35 23.35
N ILE A 866 -30.39 -0.23 24.47
CA ILE A 866 -29.74 -0.07 25.78
C ILE A 866 -28.29 -0.57 25.74
N LEU A 867 -28.02 -1.73 25.13
CA LEU A 867 -26.65 -2.26 25.01
C LEU A 867 -25.75 -1.30 24.22
N THR A 868 -26.20 -0.86 23.03
CA THR A 868 -25.42 0.07 22.19
C THR A 868 -25.26 1.43 22.87
N LEU A 869 -26.33 2.01 23.44
CA LEU A 869 -26.28 3.30 24.14
C LEU A 869 -25.41 3.25 25.39
N PHE A 870 -25.33 2.11 26.08
CA PHE A 870 -24.41 1.93 27.19
C PHE A 870 -22.95 2.01 26.71
N ALA A 871 -22.62 1.28 25.65
CA ALA A 871 -21.27 1.31 25.08
C ALA A 871 -20.89 2.72 24.58
N LEU A 872 -21.83 3.45 23.98
CA LEU A 872 -21.62 4.83 23.52
C LEU A 872 -21.62 5.88 24.65
N SER A 873 -22.01 5.53 25.88
CA SER A 873 -22.24 6.52 26.94
C SER A 873 -20.98 7.06 27.61
N PHE A 874 -19.81 6.50 27.31
CA PHE A 874 -18.54 6.89 27.89
C PHE A 874 -17.96 8.09 27.15
N THR A 875 -17.37 7.86 25.97
CA THR A 875 -16.75 8.87 25.09
C THR A 875 -17.30 8.78 23.66
N GLY A 876 -18.58 8.41 23.51
CA GLY A 876 -19.27 8.44 22.23
C GLY A 876 -18.90 7.28 21.29
N PRO A 877 -19.17 7.42 19.98
CA PRO A 877 -18.76 6.48 18.95
C PRO A 877 -17.25 6.20 18.91
N GLY A 878 -16.38 7.20 19.07
CA GLY A 878 -14.92 7.00 19.12
C GLY A 878 -14.52 6.00 20.21
N GLY A 879 -14.94 6.22 21.45
CA GLY A 879 -14.68 5.27 22.54
C GLY A 879 -15.27 3.88 22.35
N TYR A 880 -16.39 3.77 21.63
CA TYR A 880 -16.98 2.47 21.27
C TYR A 880 -16.09 1.70 20.28
N TRP A 881 -15.53 2.39 19.28
CA TRP A 881 -14.64 1.78 18.28
C TRP A 881 -13.25 1.51 18.85
N TYR A 882 -12.71 2.41 19.68
CA TYR A 882 -11.51 2.17 20.46
C TYR A 882 -11.57 0.83 21.19
N ALA A 883 -12.57 0.64 22.06
CA ALA A 883 -12.76 -0.62 22.78
C ALA A 883 -13.11 -1.81 21.86
N PHE A 884 -13.61 -1.57 20.65
CA PHE A 884 -13.81 -2.63 19.67
C PHE A 884 -12.47 -3.12 19.12
N TRP A 885 -11.54 -2.23 18.79
CA TRP A 885 -10.25 -2.59 18.19
C TRP A 885 -9.25 -3.11 19.22
N THR A 886 -9.11 -2.42 20.35
CA THR A 886 -8.01 -2.61 21.31
C THR A 886 -8.35 -3.55 22.47
N GLU A 887 -9.63 -3.81 22.75
CA GLU A 887 -10.08 -4.57 23.93
C GLU A 887 -10.81 -5.88 23.56
N PRO A 888 -10.09 -7.00 23.32
CA PRO A 888 -10.69 -8.27 22.88
C PRO A 888 -11.78 -8.80 23.80
N ALA A 889 -11.65 -8.61 25.12
CA ALA A 889 -12.63 -9.06 26.10
C ALA A 889 -13.94 -8.25 26.01
N LEU A 890 -13.85 -6.93 25.87
CA LEU A 890 -15.01 -6.05 25.71
C LEU A 890 -15.69 -6.27 24.37
N ARG A 891 -14.91 -6.35 23.27
CA ARG A 891 -15.40 -6.75 21.94
C ARG A 891 -16.18 -8.06 22.02
N THR A 892 -15.60 -9.08 22.65
CA THR A 892 -16.22 -10.41 22.77
C THR A 892 -17.53 -10.37 23.55
N ALA A 893 -17.53 -9.70 24.71
CA ALA A 893 -18.72 -9.56 25.53
C ALA A 893 -19.83 -8.81 24.79
N TYR A 894 -19.49 -7.71 24.10
CA TYR A 894 -20.45 -6.92 23.33
C TYR A 894 -21.04 -7.74 22.18
N ILE A 895 -20.22 -8.38 21.33
CA ILE A 895 -20.69 -9.19 20.21
C ILE A 895 -21.58 -10.32 20.70
N ALA A 896 -21.20 -11.03 21.77
CA ALA A 896 -21.99 -12.14 22.29
C ALA A 896 -23.41 -11.72 22.71
N VAL A 897 -23.52 -10.61 23.44
CA VAL A 897 -24.82 -10.08 23.89
C VAL A 897 -25.60 -9.44 22.73
N ALA A 898 -24.92 -8.70 21.85
CA ALA A 898 -25.53 -8.06 20.69
C ALA A 898 -26.08 -9.11 19.72
N PHE A 899 -25.35 -10.18 19.44
CA PHE A 899 -25.80 -11.30 18.62
C PHE A 899 -26.98 -12.03 19.28
N ALA A 900 -26.88 -12.35 20.57
CA ALA A 900 -27.95 -13.02 21.29
C ALA A 900 -29.26 -12.21 21.26
N LEU A 901 -29.18 -10.90 21.50
CA LEU A 901 -30.34 -10.01 21.40
C LEU A 901 -30.84 -9.88 19.96
N PHE A 902 -29.99 -10.00 18.95
CA PHE A 902 -30.38 -9.94 17.53
C PHE A 902 -31.26 -11.14 17.19
N VAL A 903 -30.77 -12.34 17.45
CA VAL A 903 -31.51 -13.58 17.20
C VAL A 903 -32.75 -13.66 18.08
N TRP A 904 -32.68 -13.15 19.31
CA TRP A 904 -33.82 -13.09 20.22
C TRP A 904 -34.99 -12.26 19.68
N VAL A 905 -34.75 -11.25 18.83
CA VAL A 905 -35.84 -10.51 18.13
C VAL A 905 -36.73 -11.50 17.38
N PHE A 906 -36.11 -12.38 16.58
CA PHE A 906 -36.82 -13.32 15.71
C PHE A 906 -37.50 -14.43 16.52
N VAL A 907 -36.83 -14.94 17.55
CA VAL A 907 -37.40 -15.92 18.49
C VAL A 907 -38.62 -15.32 19.21
N ALA A 908 -38.51 -14.11 19.75
CA ALA A 908 -39.58 -13.42 20.45
C ALA A 908 -40.76 -13.12 19.52
N ALA A 909 -40.51 -12.70 18.28
CA ALA A 909 -41.55 -12.52 17.26
C ALA A 909 -42.30 -13.82 16.98
N GLY A 910 -41.57 -14.93 16.78
CA GLY A 910 -42.15 -16.25 16.51
C GLY A 910 -42.97 -16.76 17.69
N TRP A 911 -42.46 -16.63 18.92
CA TRP A 911 -43.18 -17.06 20.13
C TRP A 911 -44.42 -16.21 20.39
N ALA A 912 -44.37 -14.89 20.14
CA ALA A 912 -45.55 -14.01 20.22
C ALA A 912 -46.62 -14.36 19.17
N LEU A 913 -46.21 -14.70 17.94
CA LEU A 913 -47.10 -15.14 16.85
C LEU A 913 -47.69 -16.54 17.09
N SER A 914 -46.95 -17.44 17.73
CA SER A 914 -47.34 -18.85 17.90
C SER A 914 -48.72 -19.01 18.56
N ALA A 915 -49.08 -18.10 19.47
CA ALA A 915 -50.37 -18.07 20.15
C ALA A 915 -51.56 -17.65 19.26
N GLN A 916 -51.29 -17.10 18.06
CA GLN A 916 -52.31 -16.64 17.11
C GLN A 916 -52.43 -17.55 15.88
N VAL A 917 -51.31 -18.11 15.39
CA VAL A 917 -51.26 -18.83 14.11
C VAL A 917 -50.68 -20.25 14.20
N GLY A 918 -50.26 -20.68 15.39
CA GLY A 918 -49.56 -21.94 15.62
C GLY A 918 -48.06 -21.82 15.35
N ALA A 919 -47.26 -22.67 16.02
CA ALA A 919 -45.79 -22.59 16.00
C ALA A 919 -45.21 -22.65 14.59
N ARG A 920 -45.66 -23.60 13.75
CA ARG A 920 -45.18 -23.76 12.37
C ARG A 920 -45.35 -22.49 11.54
N ARG A 921 -46.57 -21.93 11.50
CA ARG A 921 -46.85 -20.74 10.67
C ARG A 921 -46.17 -19.50 11.23
N ALA A 922 -46.02 -19.40 12.55
CA ALA A 922 -45.27 -18.32 13.19
C ALA A 922 -43.80 -18.35 12.78
N THR A 923 -43.16 -19.53 12.78
CA THR A 923 -41.81 -19.72 12.23
C THR A 923 -41.76 -19.32 10.76
N GLY A 924 -42.74 -19.75 9.96
CA GLY A 924 -42.83 -19.36 8.55
C GLY A 924 -42.92 -17.86 8.31
N TYR A 925 -43.72 -17.13 9.11
CA TYR A 925 -43.87 -15.68 8.99
C TYR A 925 -42.57 -14.95 9.32
N VAL A 926 -41.87 -15.38 10.39
CA VAL A 926 -40.60 -14.78 10.79
C VAL A 926 -39.51 -15.07 9.77
N LEU A 927 -39.37 -16.33 9.32
CA LEU A 927 -38.40 -16.69 8.28
C LEU A 927 -38.64 -15.93 6.97
N ALA A 928 -39.90 -15.77 6.56
CA ALA A 928 -40.22 -14.99 5.37
C ALA A 928 -39.84 -13.52 5.54
N ALA A 929 -40.06 -12.93 6.72
CA ALA A 929 -39.70 -11.55 6.98
C ALA A 929 -38.18 -11.34 7.10
N VAL A 930 -37.45 -12.28 7.70
CA VAL A 930 -35.98 -12.27 7.73
C VAL A 930 -35.42 -12.40 6.32
N GLY A 931 -35.91 -13.36 5.54
CA GLY A 931 -35.51 -13.56 4.15
C GLY A 931 -35.74 -12.32 3.30
N ALA A 932 -36.92 -11.69 3.37
CA ALA A 932 -37.16 -10.45 2.65
C ALA A 932 -36.30 -9.28 3.15
N GLY A 933 -36.12 -9.16 4.47
CA GLY A 933 -35.31 -8.11 5.09
C GLY A 933 -33.84 -8.17 4.71
N LEU A 934 -33.30 -9.36 4.43
CA LEU A 934 -31.95 -9.55 3.92
C LEU A 934 -31.89 -9.43 2.38
N LEU A 935 -32.88 -9.98 1.67
CA LEU A 935 -32.91 -10.03 0.20
C LEU A 935 -32.90 -8.64 -0.43
N VAL A 936 -33.72 -7.71 0.08
CA VAL A 936 -33.86 -6.36 -0.51
C VAL A 936 -32.54 -5.57 -0.44
N PRO A 937 -31.91 -5.36 0.74
CA PRO A 937 -30.64 -4.63 0.80
C PRO A 937 -29.52 -5.38 0.06
N SER A 938 -29.43 -6.71 0.14
CA SER A 938 -28.41 -7.47 -0.60
C SER A 938 -28.55 -7.32 -2.12
N ALA A 939 -29.78 -7.31 -2.66
CA ALA A 939 -30.01 -7.08 -4.08
C ALA A 939 -29.73 -5.63 -4.50
N ILE A 940 -30.01 -4.65 -3.63
CA ILE A 940 -29.67 -3.23 -3.89
C ILE A 940 -28.14 -3.06 -3.92
N VAL A 941 -27.42 -3.59 -2.93
CA VAL A 941 -25.94 -3.54 -2.90
C VAL A 941 -25.37 -4.28 -4.10
N GLY A 942 -25.86 -5.47 -4.42
CA GLY A 942 -25.43 -6.22 -5.62
C GLY A 942 -25.69 -5.47 -6.93
N ALA A 943 -26.73 -4.64 -7.01
CA ALA A 943 -27.03 -3.82 -8.18
C ALA A 943 -26.19 -2.53 -8.27
N ILE A 944 -25.80 -1.96 -7.13
CA ILE A 944 -24.89 -0.80 -7.07
C ILE A 944 -23.44 -1.23 -7.33
N GLY A 945 -23.07 -2.43 -6.89
CA GLY A 945 -21.69 -2.91 -6.78
C GLY A 945 -21.23 -2.91 -5.32
N LEU A 946 -20.57 -3.99 -4.90
CA LEU A 946 -20.11 -4.15 -3.51
C LEU A 946 -19.07 -3.10 -3.13
N GLU A 947 -18.07 -2.90 -3.98
CA GLU A 947 -16.97 -1.95 -3.77
C GLU A 947 -17.47 -0.52 -3.57
N ALA A 948 -18.28 -0.02 -4.51
CA ALA A 948 -18.86 1.32 -4.42
C ALA A 948 -19.72 1.51 -3.15
N ALA A 949 -20.47 0.49 -2.75
CA ALA A 949 -21.29 0.55 -1.54
C ALA A 949 -20.45 0.56 -0.26
N LEU A 950 -19.37 -0.22 -0.21
CA LEU A 950 -18.44 -0.28 0.93
C LEU A 950 -17.61 1.00 1.05
N THR A 951 -17.14 1.56 -0.07
CA THR A 951 -16.37 2.81 -0.09
C THR A 951 -17.18 3.96 0.50
N VAL A 952 -18.41 4.20 0.00
CA VAL A 952 -19.29 5.25 0.54
C VAL A 952 -19.60 5.03 2.01
N TRP A 953 -19.83 3.77 2.38
CA TRP A 953 -20.09 3.44 3.78
C TRP A 953 -18.87 3.71 4.67
N ASN A 954 -17.65 3.42 4.20
CA ASN A 954 -16.43 3.66 4.96
C ASN A 954 -16.08 5.15 5.02
N ASP A 955 -16.30 5.94 3.96
CA ASP A 955 -16.15 7.41 3.99
C ASP A 955 -16.96 8.02 5.14
N GLU A 956 -18.21 7.59 5.25
CA GLU A 956 -19.14 8.09 6.26
C GLU A 956 -18.83 7.57 7.68
N MET A 957 -18.31 6.36 7.81
CA MET A 957 -18.08 5.69 9.11
C MET A 957 -16.66 5.88 9.67
N GLY A 958 -15.63 5.92 8.82
CA GLY A 958 -14.22 6.08 9.18
C GLY A 958 -13.64 4.92 9.99
N LEU A 959 -13.93 3.68 9.59
CA LEU A 959 -13.54 2.50 10.38
C LEU A 959 -12.32 1.79 9.83
N LEU A 960 -12.28 1.58 8.52
CA LEU A 960 -11.19 0.91 7.84
C LEU A 960 -10.26 1.94 7.21
N PRO A 961 -8.99 1.57 6.95
CA PRO A 961 -8.01 2.42 6.28
C PRO A 961 -8.60 3.13 5.06
N TRP A 962 -8.64 4.46 5.11
CA TRP A 962 -9.34 5.27 4.10
C TRP A 962 -8.59 5.29 2.76
N GLY A 963 -7.27 5.55 2.79
CA GLY A 963 -6.44 5.60 1.58
C GLY A 963 -6.43 4.26 0.84
N LEU A 964 -6.34 3.17 1.61
CA LEU A 964 -6.39 1.80 1.10
C LEU A 964 -7.66 1.51 0.29
N ALA A 965 -8.82 1.95 0.79
CA ALA A 965 -10.08 1.78 0.09
C ALA A 965 -10.14 2.56 -1.23
N ARG A 966 -9.35 3.62 -1.38
CA ARG A 966 -9.32 4.49 -2.57
C ARG A 966 -8.33 4.04 -3.62
N ILE A 967 -7.18 3.53 -3.19
CA ILE A 967 -6.08 3.13 -4.07
C ILE A 967 -6.26 1.68 -4.52
N LEU A 968 -6.48 0.75 -3.58
CA LEU A 968 -6.55 -0.69 -3.88
C LEU A 968 -7.99 -1.23 -3.96
N GLY A 969 -8.95 -0.53 -3.34
CA GLY A 969 -10.34 -0.98 -3.22
C GLY A 969 -10.54 -2.01 -2.09
N ILE A 970 -11.63 -1.89 -1.34
CA ILE A 970 -11.90 -2.71 -0.14
C ILE A 970 -12.08 -4.18 -0.50
N THR A 971 -12.76 -4.51 -1.60
CA THR A 971 -13.03 -5.89 -2.00
C THR A 971 -11.80 -6.58 -2.57
N THR A 972 -10.96 -5.85 -3.29
CA THR A 972 -9.70 -6.38 -3.83
C THR A 972 -8.74 -6.69 -2.69
N TYR A 973 -8.55 -5.72 -1.80
CA TYR A 973 -7.61 -5.83 -0.70
C TYR A 973 -7.98 -6.91 0.33
N LEU A 974 -9.27 -7.03 0.68
CA LEU A 974 -9.73 -8.01 1.65
C LEU A 974 -10.10 -9.36 1.01
N ASP A 975 -9.81 -9.56 -0.28
CA ASP A 975 -10.20 -10.73 -1.08
C ASP A 975 -11.69 -11.09 -0.87
N ILE A 976 -12.56 -10.09 -0.91
CA ILE A 976 -14.01 -10.27 -0.76
C ILE A 976 -14.61 -10.46 -2.15
N PRO A 977 -15.19 -11.64 -2.46
CA PRO A 977 -15.77 -11.88 -3.78
C PRO A 977 -16.85 -10.87 -4.12
N ALA A 978 -16.79 -10.29 -5.33
CA ALA A 978 -17.76 -9.30 -5.79
C ALA A 978 -19.21 -9.86 -5.80
N GLU A 979 -19.38 -11.18 -5.88
CA GLU A 979 -20.67 -11.88 -5.84
C GLU A 979 -21.22 -12.09 -4.43
N THR A 980 -20.51 -11.69 -3.38
CA THR A 980 -20.96 -11.82 -1.97
C THR A 980 -22.38 -11.28 -1.73
N PRO A 981 -22.80 -10.13 -2.28
CA PRO A 981 -24.18 -9.66 -2.16
C PRO A 981 -25.19 -10.62 -2.80
N TRP A 982 -24.81 -11.28 -3.90
CA TRP A 982 -25.66 -12.24 -4.61
C TRP A 982 -25.77 -13.58 -3.88
N PHE A 983 -24.69 -14.03 -3.22
CA PHE A 983 -24.76 -15.17 -2.30
C PHE A 983 -25.70 -14.88 -1.11
N ALA A 984 -25.57 -13.69 -0.51
CA ALA A 984 -26.46 -13.24 0.56
C ALA A 984 -27.92 -13.15 0.09
N ALA A 985 -28.17 -12.57 -1.10
CA ALA A 985 -29.49 -12.48 -1.71
C ALA A 985 -30.09 -13.87 -2.00
N SER A 986 -29.29 -14.82 -2.51
CA SER A 986 -29.71 -16.19 -2.79
C SER A 986 -30.11 -16.94 -1.53
N PHE A 987 -29.29 -16.84 -0.47
CA PHE A 987 -29.61 -17.40 0.84
C PHE A 987 -30.89 -16.77 1.42
N ALA A 988 -31.02 -15.46 1.31
CA ALA A 988 -32.19 -14.72 1.75
C ALA A 988 -33.48 -15.14 1.01
N LEU A 989 -33.38 -15.41 -0.29
CA LEU A 989 -34.47 -15.93 -1.11
C LEU A 989 -34.91 -17.34 -0.66
N VAL A 990 -33.96 -18.22 -0.33
CA VAL A 990 -34.26 -19.55 0.22
C VAL A 990 -35.01 -19.43 1.55
N LEU A 991 -34.57 -18.55 2.45
CA LEU A 991 -35.27 -18.28 3.72
C LEU A 991 -36.68 -17.73 3.47
N LEU A 992 -36.84 -16.84 2.50
CA LEU A 992 -38.12 -16.28 2.11
C LEU A 992 -39.09 -17.36 1.61
N ILE A 993 -38.65 -18.20 0.67
CA ILE A 993 -39.44 -19.30 0.10
C ILE A 993 -39.81 -20.32 1.18
N ALA A 994 -38.84 -20.76 1.98
CA ALA A 994 -39.08 -21.69 3.08
C ALA A 994 -40.10 -21.11 4.08
N GLY A 995 -39.96 -19.83 4.40
CA GLY A 995 -40.90 -19.10 5.24
C GLY A 995 -42.32 -19.10 4.68
N VAL A 996 -42.48 -18.77 3.39
CA VAL A 996 -43.77 -18.78 2.67
C VAL A 996 -44.38 -20.19 2.68
N LEU A 997 -43.61 -21.23 2.39
CA LEU A 997 -44.09 -22.63 2.38
C LEU A 997 -44.57 -23.09 3.76
N LEU A 998 -43.86 -22.70 4.83
CA LEU A 998 -44.28 -22.98 6.21
C LEU A 998 -45.52 -22.18 6.62
N ALA A 999 -45.69 -20.98 6.06
CA ALA A 999 -46.82 -20.09 6.27
C ALA A 999 -48.12 -20.58 5.60
N LEU A 1000 -48.02 -21.36 4.51
CA LEU A 1000 -49.17 -21.90 3.79
C LEU A 1000 -49.96 -22.95 4.61
N PRO A 1001 -51.30 -23.00 4.46
CA PRO A 1001 -52.12 -24.03 5.08
C PRO A 1001 -51.90 -25.39 4.38
N TRP A 1002 -51.30 -26.36 5.06
CA TRP A 1002 -51.29 -27.75 4.57
C TRP A 1002 -52.70 -28.35 4.67
N GLY A 1003 -53.37 -28.49 3.53
CA GLY A 1003 -54.64 -29.20 3.44
C GLY A 1003 -54.42 -30.71 3.43
N ARG A 1004 -54.86 -31.42 4.47
CA ARG A 1004 -55.26 -32.83 4.30
C ARG A 1004 -56.57 -32.82 3.51
N GLN A 1005 -56.50 -33.05 2.20
CA GLN A 1005 -57.64 -33.59 1.46
C GLN A 1005 -57.92 -35.00 2.01
N ARG A 1006 -58.79 -35.12 3.01
CA ARG A 1006 -59.52 -36.36 3.24
C ARG A 1006 -60.55 -36.45 2.14
N ALA A 1007 -60.29 -37.29 1.13
CA ALA A 1007 -61.30 -37.78 0.23
C ALA A 1007 -62.38 -38.48 1.07
N ALA A 1008 -63.55 -37.85 1.20
CA ALA A 1008 -64.76 -38.51 1.58
C ALA A 1008 -65.39 -39.05 0.30
N ALA A 1009 -65.31 -40.36 0.07
CA ALA A 1009 -66.05 -41.06 -0.97
C ALA A 1009 -67.10 -41.99 -0.33
N SER A 1010 -68.37 -41.67 -0.62
CA SER A 1010 -69.59 -42.51 -0.72
C SER A 1010 -69.86 -43.60 0.35
N THR A 1011 -70.86 -43.46 1.23
CA THR A 1011 -72.32 -43.78 1.09
C THR A 1011 -72.72 -45.25 0.90
N ARG A 1012 -73.56 -45.73 1.85
CA ARG A 1012 -74.52 -46.87 1.86
C ARG A 1012 -73.87 -48.27 1.97
N SER A 1013 -74.29 -49.19 2.85
CA SER A 1013 -75.55 -49.45 3.56
C SER A 1013 -75.42 -49.48 5.08
#